data_AF-A0A7W9ESA0-F1
#
_entry.id   AF-A0A7W9ESA0-F1
#
_cell.length_a   1.000
_cell.length_b   1.000
_cell.length_c   1.000
_cell.angle_alpha   90.00
_cell.angle_beta   90.00
_cell.angle_gamma   90.00
#
_symmetry.space_group_name_H-M   'P 1'
#
loop_
_entity.id
_entity.type
_entity.pdbx_description
1 polymer ?
#
loop_
_entity_poly.entity_id
_entity_poly.type
_entity_poly.pdbx_seq_one_letter_code
_entity_poly.pdbx_strand_id
1 'polypeptide(L)'
;MVASVSALTSSAQASSYYEADDYYAEGGLSPSEWQGKGAEELGLSGDVNRDRFRELLDGKVAGQQLGTVRDGQLEHRPGWDVTLSAPKSVSIMAEVAGDRRLIEAHGQAVKTALAHVEAHMAATRVRNGGSVMREATGNLVVASFQHGTSRAQDPQLHTHNVILNATRRDDGSWRSLEPRAIYQLQKQIGAIYRQELALKVRELGYEIASGKESMFEIKGVSADVMAAFSTRSAEIEAALGERGTTRKEASAAEKQVATLDTRQAKVAADQVSLVADWRATADRAGFDADARLSLVREAEARAEGAIHLPDPSIADRAVAHAADKLGERQSVFSVAALHEEAGRVGLGKIGYAEIGEAIGRVTNEGELIDRTFIDRRGAAFTGFTTCQNIAAEKTLLRIEAHGRGALAPIASPLAAAKAVAAAAAQAERSGCGWNADQRVATAELLTTRNRITAVQGYAGTAKTTTVLATFAREAEARGVSVVALAPTASAAMTLGEALGTRGDTVARHLLMPEGSAPGQPIAWIVDEASLLSARDTARLFDLAEQQDARIILVGDVKQLGSVEAGAAFAQLQNAGMETATLGEIVRQSNTATKEAVLASIEGDARKALAALDRGGGQVVEHADRAGRFAAIASSYAGLDKAARSRTLVIEPSREGRDALTADIRAALVKSGALSGPAVAVDSLVNKGLTRAEARDPLSYDRGDVVRFTRDYADKGVARGEAYRVEAVDPAKAAIALRTEDGREVDWRLRQWGAGTVQVFALQNMDLRTGDSIRFTRNDRDAGRINGARGEVIAIDEQARTATVLGARGKVQTLDLDAGRDRHIAHAYVNTAFVAQGRTADHVIIHADSKATNLVDQKSFYVGISRAKESATIVTDNRAKLVSAINERAGAVQTAIAQAAMPAAEAHKAAGSALSKNLAAFGL
;
A
#
# COMPACT_ATOMS: atom_id res chain seq x y z
N MET A 1 -5.07 -10.74 -16.62
CA MET A 1 -6.11 -9.83 -16.07
C MET A 1 -7.42 -10.58 -16.21
N VAL A 2 -8.19 -10.74 -15.13
CA VAL A 2 -9.37 -11.63 -15.11
C VAL A 2 -10.69 -10.89 -15.38
N ALA A 3 -10.78 -9.62 -15.01
CA ALA A 3 -11.89 -8.74 -15.38
C ALA A 3 -11.36 -7.53 -16.15
N SER A 4 -11.84 -7.31 -17.38
CA SER A 4 -11.56 -6.11 -18.16
C SER A 4 -12.84 -5.31 -18.40
N VAL A 5 -12.77 -4.00 -18.17
CA VAL A 5 -13.88 -3.08 -18.46
C VAL A 5 -13.52 -2.22 -19.66
N SER A 6 -14.32 -2.25 -20.71
CA SER A 6 -14.18 -1.39 -21.88
C SER A 6 -15.47 -0.63 -22.15
N ALA A 7 -15.35 0.65 -22.51
CA ALA A 7 -16.51 1.42 -22.90
C ALA A 7 -16.81 1.21 -24.38
N LEU A 8 -18.09 0.98 -24.69
CA LEU A 8 -18.55 0.84 -26.06
C LEU A 8 -18.63 2.21 -26.73
N THR A 9 -18.24 2.27 -28.00
CA THR A 9 -18.25 3.51 -28.79
C THR A 9 -19.39 3.59 -29.80
N SER A 10 -19.96 2.45 -30.21
CA SER A 10 -21.13 2.41 -31.08
C SER A 10 -21.91 1.10 -30.96
N SER A 11 -23.19 1.13 -31.31
CA SER A 11 -24.04 -0.08 -31.41
C SER A 11 -23.62 -1.01 -32.54
N ALA A 12 -22.85 -0.54 -33.53
CA ALA A 12 -22.31 -1.38 -34.60
C ALA A 12 -21.35 -2.47 -34.07
N GLN A 13 -20.72 -2.24 -32.90
CA GLN A 13 -19.90 -3.23 -32.21
C GLN A 13 -20.70 -4.45 -31.74
N ALA A 14 -22.03 -4.34 -31.64
CA ALA A 14 -22.93 -5.43 -31.23
C ALA A 14 -22.73 -6.71 -32.06
N SER A 15 -22.47 -6.57 -33.37
CA SER A 15 -22.33 -7.72 -34.28
C SER A 15 -21.16 -8.63 -33.90
N SER A 16 -20.09 -8.06 -33.34
CA SER A 16 -18.90 -8.83 -32.94
C SER A 16 -19.11 -9.74 -31.72
N TYR A 17 -20.17 -9.52 -30.94
CA TYR A 17 -20.51 -10.40 -29.81
C TYR A 17 -21.20 -11.69 -30.25
N TYR A 18 -21.89 -11.64 -31.40
CA TYR A 18 -22.53 -12.78 -32.05
C TYR A 18 -21.61 -13.49 -33.04
N GLU A 19 -20.40 -12.98 -33.28
CA GLU A 19 -19.38 -13.69 -34.07
C GLU A 19 -19.02 -14.98 -33.32
N ALA A 20 -19.60 -16.08 -33.79
CA ALA A 20 -19.51 -17.38 -33.16
C ALA A 20 -18.09 -17.93 -33.18
N ASP A 21 -17.72 -18.57 -32.07
CA ASP A 21 -16.56 -19.43 -31.99
C ASP A 21 -16.91 -20.92 -31.99
N ASP A 22 -18.16 -21.41 -31.85
CA ASP A 22 -18.29 -22.88 -31.70
C ASP A 22 -19.64 -23.59 -31.99
N TYR A 23 -19.45 -24.85 -32.39
CA TYR A 23 -20.21 -26.11 -32.56
C TYR A 23 -21.53 -26.35 -31.78
N TYR A 24 -21.85 -25.55 -30.76
CA TYR A 24 -22.95 -25.88 -29.82
C TYR A 24 -24.21 -25.02 -29.99
N ALA A 25 -24.16 -24.03 -30.86
CA ALA A 25 -25.31 -23.20 -31.14
C ALA A 25 -26.21 -23.89 -32.18
N GLU A 26 -27.43 -24.24 -31.82
CA GLU A 26 -28.48 -24.44 -32.82
C GLU A 26 -28.64 -23.13 -33.61
N GLY A 27 -28.05 -23.07 -34.81
CA GLY A 27 -28.06 -21.88 -35.67
C GLY A 27 -26.81 -21.01 -35.68
N GLY A 28 -25.69 -21.41 -35.04
CA GLY A 28 -24.38 -20.75 -35.23
C GLY A 28 -24.19 -19.39 -34.52
N LEU A 29 -24.79 -19.19 -33.35
CA LEU A 29 -24.68 -17.99 -32.51
C LEU A 29 -24.06 -18.31 -31.14
N SER A 30 -23.12 -17.50 -30.63
CA SER A 30 -22.54 -17.70 -29.30
C SER A 30 -23.61 -17.82 -28.19
N PRO A 31 -23.48 -18.74 -27.22
CA PRO A 31 -24.41 -18.83 -26.09
C PRO A 31 -24.57 -17.47 -25.42
N SER A 32 -25.82 -17.04 -25.30
CA SER A 32 -26.15 -15.69 -24.83
C SER A 32 -27.30 -15.70 -23.86
N GLU A 33 -27.31 -14.78 -22.90
CA GLU A 33 -28.44 -14.63 -21.99
C GLU A 33 -28.60 -13.18 -21.51
N TRP A 34 -29.85 -12.80 -21.23
CA TRP A 34 -30.16 -11.59 -20.49
C TRP A 34 -30.00 -11.81 -18.99
N GLN A 35 -29.40 -10.83 -18.31
CA GLN A 35 -29.23 -10.82 -16.85
C GLN A 35 -29.57 -9.44 -16.24
N GLY A 36 -29.92 -9.47 -14.96
CA GLY A 36 -30.21 -8.29 -14.14
C GLY A 36 -31.71 -7.99 -14.04
N LYS A 37 -32.11 -7.41 -12.91
CA LYS A 37 -33.49 -7.00 -12.60
C LYS A 37 -34.03 -5.99 -13.62
N GLY A 38 -33.17 -5.16 -14.19
CA GLY A 38 -33.56 -4.23 -15.25
C GLY A 38 -33.95 -4.96 -16.53
N ALA A 39 -33.32 -6.09 -16.85
CA ALA A 39 -33.70 -6.92 -17.98
C ALA A 39 -35.06 -7.60 -17.73
N GLU A 40 -35.28 -8.12 -16.52
CA GLU A 40 -36.57 -8.70 -16.09
C GLU A 40 -37.72 -7.68 -16.22
N GLU A 41 -37.49 -6.45 -15.76
CA GLU A 41 -38.44 -5.32 -15.88
C GLU A 41 -38.78 -4.96 -17.33
N LEU A 42 -37.86 -5.21 -18.27
CA LEU A 42 -38.08 -5.03 -19.70
C LEU A 42 -38.68 -6.27 -20.38
N GLY A 43 -38.96 -7.33 -19.62
CA GLY A 43 -39.43 -8.63 -20.14
C GLY A 43 -38.39 -9.34 -20.98
N LEU A 44 -37.10 -9.07 -20.75
CA LEU A 44 -35.98 -9.70 -21.46
C LEU A 44 -35.53 -10.94 -20.71
N SER A 45 -35.62 -12.11 -21.35
CA SER A 45 -35.23 -13.39 -20.78
C SER A 45 -34.74 -14.34 -21.89
N GLY A 46 -33.94 -15.34 -21.52
CA GLY A 46 -33.37 -16.29 -22.49
C GLY A 46 -32.33 -15.64 -23.40
N ASP A 47 -32.21 -16.15 -24.63
CA ASP A 47 -31.22 -15.69 -25.61
C ASP A 47 -31.36 -14.21 -25.96
N VAL A 48 -30.21 -13.59 -26.21
CA VAL A 48 -30.14 -12.17 -26.57
C VAL A 48 -30.53 -11.99 -28.03
N ASN A 49 -31.73 -11.44 -28.26
CA ASN A 49 -32.16 -11.08 -29.61
C ASN A 49 -31.32 -9.91 -30.16
N ARG A 50 -30.71 -10.09 -31.33
CA ARG A 50 -29.77 -9.15 -31.96
C ARG A 50 -30.37 -7.76 -32.22
N ASP A 51 -31.57 -7.70 -32.80
CA ASP A 51 -32.21 -6.43 -33.12
C ASP A 51 -32.60 -5.69 -31.85
N ARG A 52 -33.18 -6.41 -30.89
CA ARG A 52 -33.55 -5.83 -29.60
C ARG A 52 -32.34 -5.31 -28.83
N PHE A 53 -31.23 -6.05 -28.82
CA PHE A 53 -29.99 -5.63 -28.19
C PHE A 53 -29.42 -4.36 -28.85
N ARG A 54 -29.44 -4.29 -30.19
CA ARG A 54 -28.99 -3.10 -30.93
C ARG A 54 -29.83 -1.87 -30.60
N GLU A 55 -31.16 -2.01 -30.54
CA GLU A 55 -32.06 -0.91 -30.14
C GLU A 55 -31.72 -0.37 -28.75
N LEU A 56 -31.47 -1.26 -27.80
CA LEU A 56 -31.13 -0.89 -26.43
C LEU A 56 -29.76 -0.20 -26.35
N LEU A 57 -28.77 -0.64 -27.14
CA LEU A 57 -27.47 0.04 -27.28
C LEU A 57 -27.58 1.43 -27.94
N ASP A 58 -28.58 1.64 -28.79
CA ASP A 58 -28.92 2.95 -29.35
C ASP A 58 -29.71 3.83 -28.35
N GLY A 59 -29.96 3.33 -27.13
CA GLY A 59 -30.64 4.05 -26.07
C GLY A 59 -32.17 4.01 -26.14
N LYS A 60 -32.76 3.14 -26.98
CA LYS A 60 -34.22 2.99 -27.09
C LYS A 60 -34.74 2.00 -26.04
N VAL A 61 -35.18 2.52 -24.89
CA VAL A 61 -35.56 1.71 -23.72
C VAL A 61 -36.99 2.02 -23.31
N ALA A 62 -37.86 1.00 -23.27
CA ALA A 62 -39.28 1.13 -22.86
C ALA A 62 -40.04 2.29 -23.54
N GLY A 63 -39.81 2.51 -24.85
CA GLY A 63 -40.43 3.61 -25.61
C GLY A 63 -39.81 5.00 -25.38
N GLN A 64 -38.76 5.09 -24.54
CA GLN A 64 -37.99 6.31 -24.30
C GLN A 64 -36.68 6.29 -25.10
N GLN A 65 -36.23 7.47 -25.52
CA GLN A 65 -34.90 7.65 -26.10
C GLN A 65 -33.97 8.24 -25.03
N LEU A 66 -33.04 7.42 -24.54
CA LEU A 66 -32.00 7.84 -23.61
C LEU A 66 -30.86 8.54 -24.35
N GLY A 67 -30.19 9.48 -23.67
CA GLY A 67 -29.12 10.30 -24.22
C GLY A 67 -29.31 11.78 -23.86
N THR A 68 -28.29 12.59 -24.15
CA THR A 68 -28.36 14.06 -23.98
C THR A 68 -28.26 14.70 -25.35
N VAL A 69 -29.14 15.65 -25.66
CA VAL A 69 -29.03 16.43 -26.90
C VAL A 69 -28.02 17.56 -26.68
N ARG A 70 -26.97 17.60 -27.49
CA ARG A 70 -25.98 18.68 -27.54
C ARG A 70 -25.80 19.10 -28.98
N ASP A 71 -25.86 20.40 -29.24
CA ASP A 71 -25.73 20.97 -30.59
C ASP A 71 -26.66 20.32 -31.63
N GLY A 72 -27.85 19.90 -31.20
CA GLY A 72 -28.85 19.24 -32.05
C GLY A 72 -28.59 17.75 -32.32
N GLN A 73 -27.49 17.17 -31.83
CA GLN A 73 -27.19 15.75 -31.93
C GLN A 73 -27.46 15.03 -30.61
N LEU A 74 -28.06 13.84 -30.71
CA LEU A 74 -28.27 12.96 -29.55
C LEU A 74 -26.97 12.24 -29.21
N GLU A 75 -26.39 12.54 -28.06
CA GLU A 75 -25.26 11.81 -27.51
C GLU A 75 -25.77 10.75 -26.52
N HIS A 76 -25.70 9.48 -26.92
CA HIS A 76 -25.91 8.34 -26.03
C HIS A 76 -24.67 7.45 -26.05
N ARG A 77 -24.16 7.10 -24.87
CA ARG A 77 -23.12 6.07 -24.75
C ARG A 77 -23.82 4.70 -24.67
N PRO A 78 -23.49 3.73 -25.53
CA PRO A 78 -24.20 2.45 -25.56
C PRO A 78 -24.13 1.65 -24.25
N GLY A 79 -22.96 1.61 -23.63
CA GLY A 79 -22.74 0.84 -22.42
C GLY A 79 -21.27 0.52 -22.16
N TRP A 80 -21.06 -0.49 -21.34
CA TRP A 80 -19.73 -0.99 -20.96
C TRP A 80 -19.71 -2.51 -21.04
N ASP A 81 -18.64 -3.05 -21.60
CA ASP A 81 -18.37 -4.48 -21.64
C ASP A 81 -17.45 -4.85 -20.47
N VAL A 82 -17.96 -5.72 -19.60
CA VAL A 82 -17.21 -6.35 -18.51
C VAL A 82 -16.90 -7.78 -18.91
N THR A 83 -15.70 -7.99 -19.44
CA THR A 83 -15.25 -9.32 -19.86
C THR A 83 -14.64 -10.06 -18.68
N LEU A 84 -15.17 -11.24 -18.36
CA LEU A 84 -14.67 -12.14 -17.31
C LEU A 84 -14.02 -13.36 -17.98
N SER A 85 -12.72 -13.53 -17.79
CA SER A 85 -11.93 -14.61 -18.40
C SER A 85 -11.51 -15.65 -17.36
N ALA A 86 -11.78 -16.93 -17.63
CA ALA A 86 -11.33 -18.03 -16.78
C ALA A 86 -9.79 -18.17 -16.80
N PRO A 87 -9.19 -18.78 -15.76
CA PRO A 87 -7.80 -19.21 -15.78
C PRO A 87 -7.48 -20.11 -16.98
N LYS A 88 -6.22 -20.16 -17.37
CA LYS A 88 -5.82 -20.86 -18.60
C LYS A 88 -6.02 -22.36 -18.45
N SER A 89 -5.70 -22.94 -17.29
CA SER A 89 -5.95 -24.37 -17.03
C SER A 89 -7.43 -24.73 -17.09
N VAL A 90 -8.31 -23.84 -16.61
CA VAL A 90 -9.77 -24.05 -16.63
C VAL A 90 -10.25 -24.04 -18.08
N SER A 91 -9.77 -23.09 -18.89
CA SER A 91 -10.07 -23.03 -20.33
C SER A 91 -9.59 -24.28 -21.06
N ILE A 92 -8.39 -24.79 -20.75
CA ILE A 92 -7.85 -26.01 -21.35
C ILE A 92 -8.69 -27.24 -20.98
N MET A 93 -9.06 -27.39 -19.71
CA MET A 93 -9.89 -28.53 -19.28
C MET A 93 -11.32 -28.45 -19.82
N ALA A 94 -11.89 -27.26 -19.93
CA ALA A 94 -13.21 -27.05 -20.50
C ALA A 94 -13.25 -27.33 -22.01
N GLU A 95 -12.35 -26.70 -22.77
CA GLU A 95 -12.42 -26.70 -24.25
C GLU A 95 -11.59 -27.81 -24.91
N VAL A 96 -10.40 -28.13 -24.38
CA VAL A 96 -9.49 -29.11 -24.99
C VAL A 96 -9.78 -30.52 -24.47
N ALA A 97 -9.89 -30.69 -23.15
CA ALA A 97 -10.28 -31.96 -22.54
C ALA A 97 -11.78 -32.25 -22.66
N GLY A 98 -12.61 -31.21 -22.80
CA GLY A 98 -14.03 -31.33 -23.08
C GLY A 98 -14.94 -31.46 -21.85
N ASP A 99 -14.47 -31.10 -20.65
CA ASP A 99 -15.30 -31.16 -19.44
C ASP A 99 -16.27 -29.96 -19.37
N ARG A 100 -17.52 -30.20 -19.76
CA ARG A 100 -18.59 -29.19 -19.83
C ARG A 100 -19.01 -28.66 -18.46
N ARG A 101 -18.75 -29.39 -17.38
CA ARG A 101 -19.10 -28.96 -16.02
C ARG A 101 -18.35 -27.68 -15.63
N LEU A 102 -17.13 -27.50 -16.16
CA LEU A 102 -16.33 -26.28 -15.95
C LEU A 102 -16.92 -25.05 -16.66
N ILE A 103 -17.61 -25.25 -17.80
CA ILE A 103 -18.31 -24.18 -18.51
C ILE A 103 -19.52 -23.71 -17.71
N GLU A 104 -20.28 -24.65 -17.14
CA GLU A 104 -21.39 -24.31 -16.24
C GLU A 104 -20.89 -23.59 -14.98
N ALA A 105 -19.82 -24.09 -14.36
CA ALA A 105 -19.18 -23.44 -13.22
C ALA A 105 -18.74 -22.00 -13.53
N HIS A 106 -18.19 -21.76 -14.73
CA HIS A 106 -17.87 -20.42 -15.23
C HIS A 106 -19.12 -19.53 -15.30
N GLY A 107 -20.18 -19.98 -15.95
CA GLY A 107 -21.43 -19.22 -16.08
C GLY A 107 -22.04 -18.87 -14.72
N GLN A 108 -22.05 -19.80 -13.76
CA GLN A 108 -22.53 -19.53 -12.41
C GLN A 108 -21.65 -18.49 -11.67
N ALA A 109 -20.32 -18.57 -11.80
CA ALA A 109 -19.42 -17.57 -11.22
C ALA A 109 -19.59 -16.18 -11.85
N VAL A 110 -19.86 -16.10 -13.16
CA VAL A 110 -20.21 -14.85 -13.86
C VAL A 110 -21.49 -14.25 -13.27
N LYS A 111 -22.54 -15.05 -13.07
CA LYS A 111 -23.81 -14.61 -12.48
C LYS A 111 -23.62 -14.02 -11.08
N THR A 112 -22.87 -14.70 -10.21
CA THR A 112 -22.57 -14.18 -8.86
C THR A 112 -21.84 -12.84 -8.91
N ALA A 113 -20.84 -12.70 -9.79
CA ALA A 113 -20.10 -11.46 -9.95
C ALA A 113 -21.00 -10.32 -10.48
N LEU A 114 -21.90 -10.61 -11.43
CA LEU A 114 -22.82 -9.62 -11.98
C LEU A 114 -23.92 -9.20 -11.00
N ALA A 115 -24.41 -10.10 -10.15
CA ALA A 115 -25.32 -9.73 -9.07
C ALA A 115 -24.69 -8.71 -8.11
N HIS A 116 -23.40 -8.85 -7.81
CA HIS A 116 -22.64 -7.85 -7.04
C HIS A 116 -22.55 -6.50 -7.78
N VAL A 117 -22.27 -6.54 -9.09
CA VAL A 117 -22.24 -5.33 -9.93
C VAL A 117 -23.59 -4.62 -9.92
N GLU A 118 -24.69 -5.35 -10.09
CA GLU A 118 -26.02 -4.78 -10.05
C GLU A 118 -26.33 -4.09 -8.72
N ALA A 119 -26.03 -4.75 -7.59
CA ALA A 119 -26.30 -4.20 -6.26
C ALA A 119 -25.50 -2.92 -5.95
N HIS A 120 -24.26 -2.79 -6.45
CA HIS A 120 -23.36 -1.71 -6.03
C HIS A 120 -23.10 -0.64 -7.10
N MET A 121 -23.25 -0.99 -8.38
CA MET A 121 -23.02 -0.08 -9.50
C MET A 121 -24.27 0.70 -9.89
N ALA A 122 -25.44 0.06 -9.84
CA ALA A 122 -26.69 0.60 -10.39
C ALA A 122 -27.08 1.92 -9.71
N ALA A 123 -26.80 3.01 -10.42
CA ALA A 123 -27.13 4.36 -9.99
C ALA A 123 -27.26 5.29 -11.19
N THR A 124 -28.00 6.37 -11.01
CA THR A 124 -28.14 7.45 -11.99
C THR A 124 -27.82 8.81 -11.36
N ARG A 125 -27.78 9.86 -12.19
CA ARG A 125 -27.57 11.25 -11.76
C ARG A 125 -28.89 11.99 -11.82
N VAL A 126 -29.28 12.62 -10.72
CA VAL A 126 -30.48 13.45 -10.64
C VAL A 126 -30.09 14.88 -10.26
N ARG A 127 -30.68 15.86 -10.95
CA ARG A 127 -30.44 17.27 -10.68
C ARG A 127 -31.54 17.80 -9.77
N ASN A 128 -31.18 18.27 -8.58
CA ASN A 128 -32.12 18.89 -7.64
C ASN A 128 -31.57 20.26 -7.20
N GLY A 129 -32.33 21.34 -7.39
CA GLY A 129 -31.94 22.69 -6.96
C GLY A 129 -30.59 23.20 -7.49
N GLY A 130 -30.15 22.74 -8.67
CA GLY A 130 -28.87 23.12 -9.28
C GLY A 130 -27.68 22.21 -8.93
N SER A 131 -27.79 21.31 -7.94
CA SER A 131 -26.78 20.31 -7.61
C SER A 131 -27.10 18.95 -8.27
N VAL A 132 -26.06 18.18 -8.60
CA VAL A 132 -26.19 16.83 -9.17
C VAL A 132 -25.92 15.82 -8.07
N MET A 133 -26.92 15.00 -7.75
CA MET A 133 -26.83 13.93 -6.77
C MET A 133 -26.82 12.55 -7.46
N ARG A 134 -26.14 11.58 -6.83
CA ARG A 134 -26.16 10.17 -7.25
C ARG A 134 -27.31 9.48 -6.54
N GLU A 135 -28.19 8.85 -7.30
CA GLU A 135 -29.33 8.07 -6.80
C GLU A 135 -29.08 6.60 -7.15
N ALA A 136 -29.06 5.72 -6.15
CA ALA A 136 -28.94 4.28 -6.37
C ALA A 136 -30.27 3.73 -6.88
N THR A 137 -30.21 2.87 -7.89
CA THR A 137 -31.38 2.32 -8.57
C THR A 137 -31.51 0.79 -8.41
N GLY A 138 -30.40 0.10 -8.11
CA GLY A 138 -30.40 -1.32 -7.77
C GLY A 138 -30.80 -2.29 -8.90
N ASN A 139 -30.81 -1.83 -10.15
CA ASN A 139 -31.12 -2.64 -11.33
C ASN A 139 -30.24 -2.29 -12.53
N LEU A 140 -29.83 -3.32 -13.28
CA LEU A 140 -29.08 -3.21 -14.54
C LEU A 140 -29.74 -4.05 -15.63
N VAL A 141 -29.46 -3.69 -16.89
CA VAL A 141 -29.77 -4.53 -18.05
C VAL A 141 -28.45 -5.02 -18.63
N VAL A 142 -28.21 -6.32 -18.57
CA VAL A 142 -26.94 -6.94 -19.00
C VAL A 142 -27.22 -7.99 -20.05
N ALA A 143 -26.50 -7.90 -21.18
CA ALA A 143 -26.46 -8.96 -22.19
C ALA A 143 -25.12 -9.70 -22.06
N SER A 144 -25.16 -11.00 -21.80
CA SER A 144 -23.98 -11.82 -21.60
C SER A 144 -23.76 -12.74 -22.80
N PHE A 145 -22.51 -12.81 -23.29
CA PHE A 145 -22.12 -13.64 -24.43
C PHE A 145 -20.89 -14.47 -24.07
N GLN A 146 -21.02 -15.79 -24.06
CA GLN A 146 -19.95 -16.70 -23.68
C GLN A 146 -19.17 -17.18 -24.90
N HIS A 147 -17.86 -17.03 -24.88
CA HIS A 147 -16.92 -17.43 -25.93
C HIS A 147 -15.84 -18.39 -25.38
N GLY A 148 -15.40 -19.34 -26.20
CA GLY A 148 -14.39 -20.35 -25.84
C GLY A 148 -13.01 -20.14 -26.45
N THR A 149 -12.88 -19.19 -27.40
CA THR A 149 -11.69 -19.03 -28.23
C THR A 149 -11.15 -17.61 -28.16
N SER A 150 -9.83 -17.46 -28.03
CA SER A 150 -9.18 -16.16 -28.06
C SER A 150 -9.08 -15.61 -29.48
N ARG A 151 -8.69 -14.34 -29.62
CA ARG A 151 -8.38 -13.75 -30.93
C ARG A 151 -7.20 -14.43 -31.65
N ALA A 152 -6.27 -15.01 -30.90
CA ALA A 152 -5.15 -15.79 -31.43
C ALA A 152 -5.53 -17.27 -31.65
N GLN A 153 -6.82 -17.59 -31.60
CA GLN A 153 -7.37 -18.94 -31.73
C GLN A 153 -6.90 -19.93 -30.65
N ASP A 154 -6.30 -19.47 -29.54
CA ASP A 154 -6.05 -20.30 -28.35
C ASP A 154 -7.34 -20.58 -27.54
N PRO A 155 -7.44 -21.69 -26.78
CA PRO A 155 -8.56 -21.93 -25.88
C PRO A 155 -8.59 -20.87 -24.76
N GLN A 156 -9.70 -20.16 -24.65
CA GLN A 156 -9.92 -19.11 -23.66
C GLN A 156 -11.42 -19.00 -23.36
N LEU A 157 -11.85 -19.62 -22.26
CA LEU A 157 -13.22 -19.49 -21.79
C LEU A 157 -13.41 -18.10 -21.17
N HIS A 158 -14.32 -17.31 -21.72
CA HIS A 158 -14.64 -15.98 -21.24
C HIS A 158 -16.07 -15.58 -21.56
N THR A 159 -16.62 -14.66 -20.78
CA THR A 159 -17.94 -14.07 -21.03
C THR A 159 -17.83 -12.57 -21.15
N HIS A 160 -18.34 -12.03 -22.26
CA HIS A 160 -18.57 -10.61 -22.47
C HIS A 160 -19.90 -10.20 -21.85
N ASN A 161 -19.87 -9.40 -20.79
CA ASN A 161 -21.06 -8.93 -20.10
C ASN A 161 -21.30 -7.46 -20.44
N VAL A 162 -22.17 -7.21 -21.41
CA VAL A 162 -22.48 -5.87 -21.91
C VAL A 162 -23.55 -5.24 -21.02
N ILE A 163 -23.11 -4.35 -20.13
CA ILE A 163 -23.99 -3.55 -19.28
C ILE A 163 -24.47 -2.34 -20.08
N LEU A 164 -25.76 -2.31 -20.37
CA LEU A 164 -26.39 -1.22 -21.12
C LEU A 164 -26.43 0.04 -20.27
N ASN A 165 -26.30 1.20 -20.91
CA ASN A 165 -26.36 2.49 -20.23
C ASN A 165 -27.81 2.93 -19.90
N ALA A 166 -28.51 2.07 -19.16
CA ALA A 166 -29.90 2.22 -18.80
C ALA A 166 -30.16 1.63 -17.41
N THR A 167 -30.92 2.35 -16.60
CA THR A 167 -31.43 1.87 -15.31
C THR A 167 -32.77 2.52 -15.01
N ARG A 168 -33.62 1.81 -14.28
CA ARG A 168 -34.96 2.25 -13.90
C ARG A 168 -34.94 2.86 -12.50
N ARG A 169 -35.57 4.01 -12.31
CA ARG A 169 -35.75 4.65 -11.00
C ARG A 169 -37.01 4.13 -10.31
N ASP A 170 -37.13 4.41 -9.02
CA ASP A 170 -38.31 4.03 -8.22
C ASP A 170 -39.61 4.64 -8.75
N ASP A 171 -39.54 5.81 -9.41
CA ASP A 171 -40.68 6.45 -10.09
C ASP A 171 -41.05 5.82 -11.45
N GLY A 172 -40.36 4.73 -11.83
CA GLY A 172 -40.56 4.00 -13.07
C GLY A 172 -39.90 4.61 -14.31
N SER A 173 -39.26 5.79 -14.19
CA SER A 173 -38.54 6.41 -15.31
C SER A 173 -37.19 5.74 -15.60
N TRP A 174 -36.80 5.68 -16.87
CA TRP A 174 -35.49 5.17 -17.28
C TRP A 174 -34.49 6.31 -17.44
N ARG A 175 -33.26 6.09 -16.98
CA ARG A 175 -32.16 7.06 -17.05
C ARG A 175 -30.85 6.37 -17.41
N SER A 176 -29.88 7.17 -17.87
CA SER A 176 -28.50 6.71 -18.08
C SER A 176 -27.80 6.45 -16.75
N LEU A 177 -26.87 5.49 -16.77
CA LEU A 177 -26.08 5.09 -15.62
C LEU A 177 -25.02 6.15 -15.24
N GLU A 178 -24.68 6.16 -13.95
CA GLU A 178 -23.53 6.86 -13.40
C GLU A 178 -22.29 5.95 -13.53
N PRO A 179 -21.29 6.30 -14.37
CA PRO A 179 -20.26 5.33 -14.75
C PRO A 179 -19.05 5.29 -13.82
N ARG A 180 -18.97 6.09 -12.74
CA ARG A 180 -17.76 6.12 -11.92
C ARG A 180 -17.55 4.81 -11.16
N ALA A 181 -18.64 4.19 -10.71
CA ALA A 181 -18.60 2.95 -9.94
C ALA A 181 -18.00 1.77 -10.72
N ILE A 182 -18.20 1.67 -12.04
CA ILE A 182 -17.74 0.50 -12.81
C ILE A 182 -16.22 0.32 -12.78
N TYR A 183 -15.48 1.42 -12.89
CA TYR A 183 -14.02 1.41 -12.87
C TYR A 183 -13.47 1.24 -11.45
N GLN A 184 -14.23 1.63 -10.42
CA GLN A 184 -13.88 1.37 -9.02
C GLN A 184 -14.08 -0.10 -8.67
N LEU A 185 -15.14 -0.72 -9.19
CA LEU A 185 -15.51 -2.10 -8.88
C LEU A 185 -14.73 -3.15 -9.70
N GLN A 186 -14.11 -2.79 -10.83
CA GLN A 186 -13.42 -3.73 -11.73
C GLN A 186 -12.55 -4.78 -11.00
N LYS A 187 -11.73 -4.34 -10.04
CA LYS A 187 -10.86 -5.25 -9.27
C LYS A 187 -11.67 -6.21 -8.40
N GLN A 188 -12.70 -5.68 -7.72
CA GLN A 188 -13.58 -6.45 -6.85
C GLN A 188 -14.39 -7.47 -7.66
N ILE A 189 -14.92 -7.10 -8.82
CA ILE A 189 -15.66 -8.01 -9.72
C ILE A 189 -14.78 -9.20 -10.09
N GLY A 190 -13.54 -8.92 -10.51
CA GLY A 190 -12.59 -9.97 -10.85
C GLY A 190 -12.23 -10.87 -9.66
N ALA A 191 -12.14 -10.32 -8.45
CA ALA A 191 -11.87 -11.11 -7.24
C ALA A 191 -13.04 -12.02 -6.87
N ILE A 192 -14.28 -11.51 -6.92
CA ILE A 192 -15.50 -12.28 -6.66
C ILE A 192 -15.63 -13.44 -7.66
N TYR A 193 -15.51 -13.14 -8.95
CA TYR A 193 -15.56 -14.16 -10.00
C TYR A 193 -14.51 -15.27 -9.78
N ARG A 194 -13.27 -14.91 -9.44
CA ARG A 194 -12.22 -15.92 -9.16
C ARG A 194 -12.54 -16.77 -7.94
N GLN A 195 -13.03 -16.14 -6.87
CA GLN A 195 -13.38 -16.84 -5.65
C GLN A 195 -14.45 -17.89 -5.91
N GLU A 196 -15.52 -17.47 -6.58
CA GLU A 196 -16.65 -18.33 -6.96
C GLU A 196 -16.24 -19.44 -7.89
N LEU A 197 -15.46 -19.12 -8.94
CA LEU A 197 -14.98 -20.15 -9.85
C LEU A 197 -14.05 -21.15 -9.16
N ALA A 198 -13.17 -20.69 -8.27
CA ALA A 198 -12.28 -21.58 -7.52
C ALA A 198 -13.06 -22.56 -6.64
N LEU A 199 -14.13 -22.09 -5.98
CA LEU A 199 -15.01 -22.94 -5.19
C LEU A 199 -15.69 -23.99 -6.08
N LYS A 200 -16.30 -23.56 -7.18
CA LYS A 200 -17.01 -24.47 -8.10
C LYS A 200 -16.11 -25.50 -8.74
N VAL A 201 -14.90 -25.10 -9.16
CA VAL A 201 -13.88 -26.03 -9.69
C VAL A 201 -13.53 -27.09 -8.64
N ARG A 202 -13.46 -26.71 -7.37
CA ARG A 202 -13.21 -27.64 -6.24
C ARG A 202 -14.40 -28.55 -5.95
N GLU A 203 -15.63 -28.04 -6.04
CA GLU A 203 -16.86 -28.84 -5.93
C GLU A 203 -16.95 -29.89 -7.04
N LEU A 204 -16.45 -29.57 -8.24
CA LEU A 204 -16.30 -30.53 -9.35
C LEU A 204 -15.18 -31.56 -9.13
N GLY A 205 -14.48 -31.50 -7.99
CA GLY A 205 -13.47 -32.47 -7.57
C GLY A 205 -12.05 -32.19 -8.10
N TYR A 206 -11.82 -31.07 -8.79
CA TYR A 206 -10.47 -30.70 -9.20
C TYR A 206 -9.63 -30.19 -8.03
N GLU A 207 -8.35 -30.54 -8.01
CA GLU A 207 -7.38 -29.88 -7.14
C GLU A 207 -6.90 -28.57 -7.78
N ILE A 208 -6.72 -27.52 -6.97
CA ILE A 208 -6.24 -26.22 -7.45
C ILE A 208 -4.90 -25.88 -6.79
N ALA A 209 -4.02 -25.26 -7.56
CA ALA A 209 -2.81 -24.61 -7.08
C ALA A 209 -3.06 -23.10 -7.03
N SER A 210 -2.87 -22.50 -5.85
CA SER A 210 -3.00 -21.04 -5.68
C SER A 210 -1.76 -20.33 -6.23
N GLY A 211 -1.98 -19.30 -7.02
CA GLY A 211 -0.98 -18.36 -7.51
C GLY A 211 -1.02 -17.02 -6.74
N LYS A 212 -0.27 -16.04 -7.25
CA LYS A 212 -0.27 -14.67 -6.68
C LYS A 212 -1.63 -13.99 -6.87
N GLU A 213 -2.00 -13.06 -5.97
CA GLU A 213 -3.24 -12.24 -6.04
C GLU A 213 -4.56 -13.03 -6.17
N SER A 214 -4.64 -14.18 -5.49
CA SER A 214 -5.80 -15.10 -5.54
C SER A 214 -6.12 -15.59 -6.96
N MET A 215 -5.10 -15.68 -7.82
CA MET A 215 -5.15 -16.47 -9.04
C MET A 215 -5.06 -17.95 -8.68
N PHE A 216 -5.60 -18.83 -9.50
CA PHE A 216 -5.42 -20.27 -9.33
C PHE A 216 -5.37 -20.96 -10.69
N GLU A 217 -4.75 -22.13 -10.73
CA GLU A 217 -4.78 -23.06 -11.86
C GLU A 217 -5.11 -24.47 -11.33
N ILE A 218 -5.65 -25.33 -12.18
CA ILE A 218 -5.96 -26.73 -11.89
C ILE A 218 -4.66 -27.51 -11.84
N LYS A 219 -4.43 -28.20 -10.73
CA LYS A 219 -3.27 -29.07 -10.55
C LYS A 219 -3.38 -30.26 -11.50
N GLY A 220 -2.31 -30.53 -12.23
CA GLY A 220 -2.27 -31.53 -13.31
C GLY A 220 -2.12 -30.92 -14.70
N VAL A 221 -2.44 -29.63 -14.87
CA VAL A 221 -2.10 -28.86 -16.08
C VAL A 221 -0.77 -28.15 -15.85
N SER A 222 0.28 -28.52 -16.57
CA SER A 222 1.63 -27.99 -16.37
C SER A 222 1.78 -26.55 -16.89
N ALA A 223 2.82 -25.85 -16.41
CA ALA A 223 3.15 -24.50 -16.89
C ALA A 223 3.50 -24.49 -18.39
N ASP A 224 4.16 -25.53 -18.90
CA ASP A 224 4.51 -25.66 -20.31
C ASP A 224 3.27 -25.80 -21.20
N VAL A 225 2.27 -26.58 -20.74
CA VAL A 225 0.98 -26.72 -21.44
C VAL A 225 0.23 -25.40 -21.45
N MET A 226 0.20 -24.67 -20.33
CA MET A 226 -0.42 -23.35 -20.28
C MET A 226 0.29 -22.33 -21.18
N ALA A 227 1.63 -22.38 -21.25
CA ALA A 227 2.43 -21.52 -22.10
C ALA A 227 2.16 -21.78 -23.59
N ALA A 228 1.97 -23.06 -23.98
CA ALA A 228 1.64 -23.45 -25.35
C ALA A 228 0.32 -22.85 -25.88
N PHE A 229 -0.60 -22.48 -24.99
CA PHE A 229 -1.89 -21.84 -25.33
C PHE A 229 -1.98 -20.38 -24.89
N SER A 230 -0.84 -19.72 -24.72
CA SER A 230 -0.75 -18.33 -24.27
C SER A 230 -0.13 -17.39 -25.32
N THR A 231 -0.29 -17.74 -26.60
CA THR A 231 0.27 -17.04 -27.78
C THR A 231 -0.04 -15.55 -27.74
N ARG A 232 -1.31 -15.20 -27.49
CA ARG A 232 -1.73 -13.78 -27.41
C ARG A 232 -1.02 -13.00 -26.30
N SER A 233 -0.79 -13.63 -25.15
CA SER A 233 -0.11 -12.96 -24.04
C SER A 233 1.37 -12.76 -24.36
N ALA A 234 2.01 -13.74 -25.01
CA ALA A 234 3.39 -13.64 -25.46
C ALA A 234 3.58 -12.52 -26.50
N GLU A 235 2.66 -12.37 -27.46
CA GLU A 235 2.69 -11.26 -28.44
C GLU A 235 2.58 -9.88 -27.78
N ILE A 236 1.66 -9.73 -26.82
CA ILE A 236 1.48 -8.46 -26.10
C ILE A 236 2.72 -8.18 -25.25
N GLU A 237 3.30 -9.19 -24.61
CA GLU A 237 4.53 -9.02 -23.83
C GLU A 237 5.74 -8.68 -24.71
N ALA A 238 5.87 -9.31 -25.88
CA ALA A 238 6.90 -8.97 -26.86
C ALA A 238 6.75 -7.53 -27.36
N ALA A 239 5.53 -7.11 -27.75
CA ALA A 239 5.27 -5.76 -28.21
C ALA A 239 5.44 -4.68 -27.12
N LEU A 240 5.20 -5.02 -25.85
CA LEU A 240 5.54 -4.16 -24.72
C LEU A 240 7.06 -4.12 -24.50
N GLY A 241 7.74 -5.27 -24.63
CA GLY A 241 9.19 -5.39 -24.53
C GLY A 241 9.93 -4.56 -25.57
N GLU A 242 9.46 -4.56 -26.82
CA GLU A 242 9.96 -3.68 -27.90
C GLU A 242 9.83 -2.19 -27.56
N ARG A 243 8.86 -1.84 -26.71
CA ARG A 243 8.64 -0.47 -26.20
C ARG A 243 9.38 -0.19 -24.90
N GLY A 244 10.28 -1.08 -24.49
CA GLY A 244 11.09 -0.94 -23.28
C GLY A 244 10.27 -1.05 -21.99
N THR A 245 9.12 -1.72 -22.01
CA THR A 245 8.27 -1.91 -20.82
C THR A 245 7.78 -3.35 -20.70
N THR A 246 7.31 -3.74 -19.52
CA THR A 246 6.70 -5.06 -19.30
C THR A 246 5.19 -4.93 -19.14
N ARG A 247 4.45 -6.03 -19.30
CA ARG A 247 3.01 -6.05 -18.97
C ARG A 247 2.72 -5.68 -17.51
N LYS A 248 3.68 -5.84 -16.61
CA LYS A 248 3.53 -5.40 -15.23
C LYS A 248 3.64 -3.88 -15.11
N GLU A 249 4.62 -3.28 -15.77
CA GLU A 249 4.99 -1.86 -15.63
C GLU A 249 4.23 -0.92 -16.56
N ALA A 250 3.71 -1.45 -17.68
CA ALA A 250 2.99 -0.68 -18.67
C ALA A 250 1.69 -0.08 -18.09
N SER A 251 1.46 1.19 -18.39
CA SER A 251 0.21 1.89 -18.09
C SER A 251 -0.97 1.24 -18.82
N ALA A 252 -2.19 1.51 -18.35
CA ALA A 252 -3.40 1.02 -19.02
C ALA A 252 -3.47 1.47 -20.49
N ALA A 253 -2.99 2.68 -20.80
CA ALA A 253 -2.91 3.19 -22.16
C ALA A 253 -1.85 2.46 -23.00
N GLU A 254 -0.64 2.23 -22.48
CA GLU A 254 0.41 1.46 -23.19
C GLU A 254 -0.02 0.02 -23.43
N LYS A 255 -0.67 -0.62 -22.45
CA LYS A 255 -1.28 -1.94 -22.60
C LYS A 255 -2.34 -1.93 -23.68
N GLN A 256 -3.20 -0.92 -23.69
CA GLN A 256 -4.25 -0.78 -24.69
C GLN A 256 -3.66 -0.58 -26.09
N VAL A 257 -2.65 0.26 -26.23
CA VAL A 257 -1.95 0.48 -27.51
C VAL A 257 -1.24 -0.80 -27.96
N ALA A 258 -0.45 -1.45 -27.12
CA ALA A 258 0.20 -2.72 -27.47
C ALA A 258 -0.83 -3.81 -27.83
N THR A 259 -1.97 -3.85 -27.14
CA THR A 259 -3.08 -4.76 -27.45
C THR A 259 -3.73 -4.42 -28.79
N LEU A 260 -3.84 -3.14 -29.15
CA LEU A 260 -4.41 -2.68 -30.43
C LEU A 260 -3.43 -2.88 -31.59
N ASP A 261 -2.14 -2.65 -31.38
CA ASP A 261 -1.11 -2.71 -32.44
C ASP A 261 -0.79 -4.16 -32.82
N THR A 262 -0.85 -5.08 -31.86
CA THR A 262 -0.74 -6.53 -32.10
C THR A 262 -2.08 -7.17 -32.50
N ARG A 263 -3.13 -6.36 -32.71
CA ARG A 263 -4.47 -6.86 -32.99
C ARG A 263 -4.57 -7.31 -34.45
N GLN A 264 -4.57 -8.61 -34.67
CA GLN A 264 -5.01 -9.18 -35.95
C GLN A 264 -6.54 -9.27 -36.01
N ALA A 265 -7.09 -9.21 -37.22
CA ALA A 265 -8.50 -9.48 -37.45
C ALA A 265 -8.79 -10.94 -37.06
N LYS A 266 -9.90 -11.19 -36.37
CA LYS A 266 -10.30 -12.55 -35.99
C LYS A 266 -10.65 -13.29 -37.29
N VAL A 267 -9.91 -14.35 -37.58
CA VAL A 267 -10.18 -15.23 -38.72
C VAL A 267 -11.18 -16.28 -38.26
N ALA A 268 -12.30 -16.41 -38.97
CA ALA A 268 -13.26 -17.49 -38.73
C ALA A 268 -12.57 -18.82 -39.06
N ALA A 269 -12.35 -19.66 -38.06
CA ALA A 269 -11.88 -21.03 -38.23
C ALA A 269 -13.00 -22.02 -37.95
N ASP A 270 -12.94 -23.17 -38.61
CA ASP A 270 -13.81 -24.30 -38.27
C ASP A 270 -13.38 -24.88 -36.91
N GLN A 271 -14.28 -24.88 -35.93
CA GLN A 271 -13.87 -25.24 -34.57
C GLN A 271 -13.60 -26.74 -34.38
N VAL A 272 -14.18 -27.64 -35.18
CA VAL A 272 -13.79 -29.06 -35.13
C VAL A 272 -12.29 -29.21 -35.45
N SER A 273 -11.84 -28.52 -36.49
CA SER A 273 -10.42 -28.43 -36.84
C SER A 273 -9.61 -27.76 -35.73
N LEU A 274 -10.13 -26.68 -35.13
CA LEU A 274 -9.43 -25.94 -34.08
C LEU A 274 -9.22 -26.75 -32.79
N VAL A 275 -10.24 -27.49 -32.34
CA VAL A 275 -10.12 -28.37 -31.17
C VAL A 275 -9.15 -29.53 -31.46
N ALA A 276 -9.12 -30.04 -32.69
CA ALA A 276 -8.13 -31.03 -33.09
C ALA A 276 -6.69 -30.46 -33.03
N ASP A 277 -6.50 -29.23 -33.51
CA ASP A 277 -5.21 -28.53 -33.43
C ASP A 277 -4.81 -28.24 -31.97
N TRP A 278 -5.76 -27.89 -31.11
CA TRP A 278 -5.51 -27.74 -29.69
C TRP A 278 -5.09 -29.06 -29.05
N ARG A 279 -5.80 -30.15 -29.32
CA ARG A 279 -5.42 -31.48 -28.80
C ARG A 279 -4.02 -31.87 -29.26
N ALA A 280 -3.69 -31.68 -30.54
CA ALA A 280 -2.35 -31.94 -31.05
C ALA A 280 -1.28 -31.05 -30.39
N THR A 281 -1.61 -29.80 -30.08
CA THR A 281 -0.72 -28.88 -29.35
C THR A 281 -0.51 -29.30 -27.90
N ALA A 282 -1.57 -29.72 -27.21
CA ALA A 282 -1.51 -30.25 -25.86
C ALA A 282 -0.69 -31.55 -25.80
N ASP A 283 -0.88 -32.45 -26.78
CA ASP A 283 -0.12 -33.70 -26.90
C ASP A 283 1.38 -33.40 -27.04
N ARG A 284 1.78 -32.43 -27.89
CA ARG A 284 3.19 -32.00 -28.03
C ARG A 284 3.77 -31.40 -26.75
N ALA A 285 2.94 -30.77 -25.92
CA ALA A 285 3.32 -30.21 -24.63
C ALA A 285 3.32 -31.26 -23.49
N GLY A 286 3.09 -32.54 -23.79
CA GLY A 286 3.10 -33.63 -22.81
C GLY A 286 1.80 -33.80 -22.03
N PHE A 287 0.67 -33.27 -22.53
CA PHE A 287 -0.64 -33.42 -21.93
C PHE A 287 -1.60 -34.12 -22.90
N ASP A 288 -1.35 -35.40 -23.11
CA ASP A 288 -2.02 -36.25 -24.09
C ASP A 288 -3.48 -36.60 -23.72
N ALA A 289 -4.13 -37.40 -24.57
CA ALA A 289 -5.52 -37.80 -24.36
C ALA A 289 -5.73 -38.56 -23.04
N ASP A 290 -4.82 -39.45 -22.68
CA ASP A 290 -4.93 -40.24 -21.45
C ASP A 290 -4.74 -39.36 -20.22
N ALA A 291 -3.77 -38.43 -20.24
CA ALA A 291 -3.57 -37.47 -19.16
C ALA A 291 -4.79 -36.56 -18.96
N ARG A 292 -5.36 -36.03 -20.06
CA ARG A 292 -6.58 -35.19 -20.03
C ARG A 292 -7.76 -35.94 -19.42
N LEU A 293 -8.07 -37.12 -19.96
CA LEU A 293 -9.23 -37.92 -19.53
C LEU A 293 -9.06 -38.47 -18.12
N SER A 294 -7.85 -38.83 -17.71
CA SER A 294 -7.57 -39.28 -16.35
C SER A 294 -7.85 -38.17 -15.35
N LEU A 295 -7.43 -36.93 -15.63
CA LEU A 295 -7.68 -35.80 -14.74
C LEU A 295 -9.19 -35.50 -14.57
N VAL A 296 -9.98 -35.65 -15.65
CA VAL A 296 -11.45 -35.53 -15.59
C VAL A 296 -12.05 -36.64 -14.72
N ARG A 297 -11.70 -37.90 -14.96
CA ARG A 297 -12.20 -39.05 -14.18
C ARG A 297 -11.84 -38.97 -12.70
N GLU A 298 -10.61 -38.55 -12.38
CA GLU A 298 -10.18 -38.33 -11.00
C GLU A 298 -10.98 -37.22 -10.31
N ALA A 299 -11.32 -36.14 -11.05
CA ALA A 299 -12.18 -35.09 -10.53
C ALA A 299 -13.61 -35.60 -10.29
N GLU A 300 -14.20 -36.34 -11.24
CA GLU A 300 -15.51 -36.99 -11.08
C GLU A 300 -15.56 -37.91 -9.86
N ALA A 301 -14.60 -38.83 -9.73
CA ALA A 301 -14.53 -39.76 -8.60
C ALA A 301 -14.38 -39.03 -7.25
N ARG A 302 -13.61 -37.93 -7.20
CA ARG A 302 -13.50 -37.10 -5.99
C ARG A 302 -14.80 -36.38 -5.65
N ALA A 303 -15.50 -35.85 -6.66
CA ALA A 303 -16.78 -35.17 -6.45
C ALA A 303 -17.85 -36.13 -5.93
N GLU A 304 -17.92 -37.36 -6.44
CA GLU A 304 -18.87 -38.39 -5.98
C GLU A 304 -18.59 -38.86 -4.54
N GLY A 305 -17.30 -38.94 -4.15
CA GLY A 305 -16.89 -39.35 -2.80
C GLY A 305 -16.91 -38.25 -1.74
N ALA A 306 -17.03 -36.98 -2.14
CA ALA A 306 -16.96 -35.84 -1.24
C ALA A 306 -18.36 -35.28 -0.93
N ILE A 307 -18.81 -35.45 0.31
CA ILE A 307 -19.91 -34.63 0.84
C ILE A 307 -19.32 -33.25 1.19
N HIS A 308 -19.48 -32.27 0.29
CA HIS A 308 -19.13 -30.89 0.60
C HIS A 308 -20.21 -30.27 1.48
N LEU A 309 -20.09 -30.45 2.80
CA LEU A 309 -20.86 -29.66 3.75
C LEU A 309 -20.16 -28.30 3.93
N PRO A 310 -20.86 -27.18 3.71
CA PRO A 310 -20.35 -25.87 4.11
C PRO A 310 -19.97 -25.93 5.59
N ASP A 311 -18.71 -25.61 5.92
CA ASP A 311 -18.27 -25.40 7.30
C ASP A 311 -18.18 -23.88 7.53
N PRO A 312 -19.19 -23.27 8.16
CA PRO A 312 -19.21 -21.83 8.41
C PRO A 312 -17.96 -21.34 9.15
N SER A 313 -17.32 -22.21 9.94
CA SER A 313 -16.12 -21.86 10.68
C SER A 313 -14.91 -21.56 9.78
N ILE A 314 -14.89 -22.04 8.53
CA ILE A 314 -13.85 -21.67 7.55
C ILE A 314 -14.00 -20.20 7.16
N ALA A 315 -15.23 -19.78 6.83
CA ALA A 315 -15.53 -18.40 6.46
C ALA A 315 -15.26 -17.46 7.64
N ASP A 316 -15.70 -17.82 8.84
CA ASP A 316 -15.47 -17.02 10.06
C ASP A 316 -13.97 -16.84 10.34
N ARG A 317 -13.17 -17.92 10.26
CA ARG A 317 -11.71 -17.84 10.41
C ARG A 317 -11.04 -17.00 9.32
N ALA A 318 -11.52 -17.07 8.08
CA ALA A 318 -10.98 -16.30 6.97
C ALA A 318 -11.26 -14.80 7.15
N VAL A 319 -12.48 -14.44 7.56
CA VAL A 319 -12.86 -13.06 7.88
C VAL A 319 -12.08 -12.53 9.07
N ALA A 320 -11.93 -13.30 10.15
CA ALA A 320 -11.13 -12.91 11.30
C ALA A 320 -9.66 -12.66 10.93
N HIS A 321 -9.04 -13.56 10.16
CA HIS A 321 -7.67 -13.37 9.67
C HIS A 321 -7.54 -12.10 8.80
N ALA A 322 -8.51 -11.88 7.89
CA ALA A 322 -8.53 -10.72 7.02
C ALA A 322 -8.68 -9.41 7.82
N ALA A 323 -9.59 -9.39 8.80
CA ALA A 323 -9.80 -8.28 9.70
C ALA A 323 -8.55 -7.96 10.54
N ASP A 324 -7.87 -8.96 11.09
CA ASP A 324 -6.61 -8.79 11.83
C ASP A 324 -5.50 -8.20 10.94
N LYS A 325 -5.34 -8.75 9.73
CA LYS A 325 -4.33 -8.29 8.77
C LYS A 325 -4.57 -6.84 8.33
N LEU A 326 -5.79 -6.52 7.91
CA LEU A 326 -6.16 -5.18 7.46
C LEU A 326 -6.12 -4.20 8.63
N GLY A 327 -6.65 -4.60 9.78
CA GLY A 327 -6.70 -3.84 11.02
C GLY A 327 -5.33 -3.45 11.58
N GLU A 328 -4.29 -4.22 11.28
CA GLU A 328 -2.91 -3.86 11.66
C GLU A 328 -2.37 -2.64 10.89
N ARG A 329 -2.80 -2.47 9.64
CA ARG A 329 -2.32 -1.39 8.75
C ARG A 329 -3.29 -0.22 8.64
N GLN A 330 -4.58 -0.44 8.93
CA GLN A 330 -5.65 0.52 8.73
C GLN A 330 -6.58 0.52 9.94
N SER A 331 -6.85 1.69 10.54
CA SER A 331 -7.88 1.77 11.58
C SER A 331 -9.27 1.50 11.02
N VAL A 332 -9.50 1.89 9.76
CA VAL A 332 -10.76 1.63 9.04
C VAL A 332 -10.42 1.08 7.66
N PHE A 333 -11.04 -0.02 7.26
CA PHE A 333 -10.85 -0.66 5.96
C PHE A 333 -12.20 -0.89 5.27
N SER A 334 -12.19 -0.88 3.94
CA SER A 334 -13.41 -1.05 3.14
C SER A 334 -13.94 -2.49 3.19
N VAL A 335 -15.25 -2.64 2.97
CA VAL A 335 -15.91 -3.95 2.79
C VAL A 335 -15.24 -4.76 1.67
N ALA A 336 -14.91 -4.09 0.55
CA ALA A 336 -14.26 -4.73 -0.59
C ALA A 336 -12.90 -5.34 -0.24
N ALA A 337 -12.07 -4.62 0.52
CA ALA A 337 -10.77 -5.11 0.96
C ALA A 337 -10.90 -6.31 1.91
N LEU A 338 -11.90 -6.28 2.81
CA LEU A 338 -12.17 -7.40 3.72
C LEU A 338 -12.59 -8.66 2.96
N HIS A 339 -13.50 -8.54 1.98
CA HIS A 339 -13.89 -9.66 1.12
C HIS A 339 -12.72 -10.22 0.30
N GLU A 340 -11.91 -9.36 -0.32
CA GLU A 340 -10.78 -9.78 -1.14
C GLU A 340 -9.74 -10.57 -0.31
N GLU A 341 -9.43 -10.08 0.89
CA GLU A 341 -8.47 -10.73 1.77
C GLU A 341 -9.03 -12.01 2.39
N ALA A 342 -10.31 -12.03 2.81
CA ALA A 342 -10.95 -13.25 3.29
C ALA A 342 -11.04 -14.32 2.19
N GLY A 343 -11.39 -13.92 0.97
CA GLY A 343 -11.39 -14.78 -0.21
C GLY A 343 -10.02 -15.38 -0.49
N ARG A 344 -8.95 -14.59 -0.41
CA ARG A 344 -7.57 -15.10 -0.54
C ARG A 344 -7.26 -16.24 0.42
N VAL A 345 -7.66 -16.11 1.69
CA VAL A 345 -7.43 -17.13 2.74
C VAL A 345 -8.31 -18.36 2.51
N GLY A 346 -9.54 -18.15 2.05
CA GLY A 346 -10.54 -19.18 1.80
C GLY A 346 -10.61 -19.67 0.36
N LEU A 347 -9.61 -19.40 -0.49
CA LEU A 347 -9.69 -19.67 -1.93
C LEU A 347 -10.00 -21.15 -2.22
N GLY A 348 -11.06 -21.38 -2.99
CA GLY A 348 -11.53 -22.73 -3.32
C GLY A 348 -12.16 -23.52 -2.17
N LYS A 349 -12.50 -22.84 -1.07
CA LYS A 349 -13.13 -23.45 0.13
C LYS A 349 -14.40 -22.74 0.59
N ILE A 350 -14.53 -21.44 0.28
CA ILE A 350 -15.70 -20.62 0.61
C ILE A 350 -16.05 -19.71 -0.57
N GLY A 351 -17.31 -19.34 -0.72
CA GLY A 351 -17.82 -18.40 -1.71
C GLY A 351 -17.94 -16.97 -1.18
N TYR A 352 -18.29 -16.05 -2.07
CA TYR A 352 -18.58 -14.66 -1.79
C TYR A 352 -19.75 -14.50 -0.79
N ALA A 353 -20.81 -15.29 -0.97
CA ALA A 353 -21.98 -15.26 -0.08
C ALA A 353 -21.62 -15.68 1.35
N GLU A 354 -20.90 -16.79 1.52
CA GLU A 354 -20.47 -17.30 2.83
C GLU A 354 -19.55 -16.31 3.55
N ILE A 355 -18.66 -15.62 2.82
CA ILE A 355 -17.85 -14.52 3.38
C ILE A 355 -18.76 -13.37 3.86
N GLY A 356 -19.77 -13.00 3.09
CA GLY A 356 -20.74 -11.96 3.47
C GLY A 356 -21.51 -12.31 4.74
N GLU A 357 -21.97 -13.55 4.86
CA GLU A 357 -22.63 -14.05 6.06
C GLU A 357 -21.70 -14.08 7.28
N ALA A 358 -20.44 -14.50 7.10
CA ALA A 358 -19.42 -14.49 8.15
C ALA A 358 -19.13 -13.06 8.63
N ILE A 359 -19.02 -12.09 7.71
CA ILE A 359 -18.90 -10.67 8.07
C ILE A 359 -20.10 -10.23 8.91
N GLY A 360 -21.32 -10.61 8.51
CA GLY A 360 -22.53 -10.33 9.28
C GLY A 360 -22.51 -10.90 10.70
N ARG A 361 -22.09 -12.16 10.87
CA ARG A 361 -21.94 -12.81 12.19
C ARG A 361 -20.92 -12.10 13.07
N VAL A 362 -19.70 -11.89 12.57
CA VAL A 362 -18.60 -11.22 13.29
C VAL A 362 -18.95 -9.76 13.65
N THR A 363 -19.76 -9.10 12.83
CA THR A 363 -20.28 -7.76 13.12
C THR A 363 -21.31 -7.79 14.26
N ASN A 364 -22.23 -8.76 14.26
CA ASN A 364 -23.22 -8.93 15.33
C ASN A 364 -22.59 -9.30 16.67
N GLU A 365 -21.47 -10.02 16.66
CA GLU A 365 -20.67 -10.36 17.85
C GLU A 365 -19.84 -9.17 18.38
N GLY A 366 -19.72 -8.09 17.60
CA GLY A 366 -19.02 -6.86 17.98
C GLY A 366 -17.50 -6.90 17.78
N GLU A 367 -16.96 -7.93 17.12
CA GLU A 367 -15.55 -7.99 16.74
C GLU A 367 -15.23 -7.03 15.58
N LEU A 368 -16.16 -6.93 14.61
CA LEU A 368 -16.18 -5.92 13.56
C LEU A 368 -17.24 -4.86 13.85
N ILE A 369 -16.90 -3.60 13.59
CA ILE A 369 -17.78 -2.48 13.89
C ILE A 369 -17.87 -1.56 12.67
N ASP A 370 -19.09 -1.27 12.23
CA ASP A 370 -19.38 -0.43 11.06
C ASP A 370 -18.75 0.96 11.16
N ARG A 371 -18.10 1.38 10.07
CA ARG A 371 -17.50 2.70 9.91
C ARG A 371 -17.63 3.19 8.48
N THR A 372 -17.56 4.50 8.32
CA THR A 372 -17.37 5.10 7.00
C THR A 372 -15.89 5.01 6.63
N PHE A 373 -15.58 4.22 5.61
CA PHE A 373 -14.26 4.21 4.98
C PHE A 373 -14.16 5.39 4.02
N ILE A 374 -13.10 6.19 4.14
CA ILE A 374 -12.82 7.31 3.26
C ILE A 374 -11.63 6.91 2.39
N ASP A 375 -11.84 6.82 1.07
CA ASP A 375 -10.75 6.55 0.16
C ASP A 375 -9.78 7.74 0.08
N ARG A 376 -8.66 7.56 -0.62
CA ARG A 376 -7.62 8.59 -0.72
C ARG A 376 -8.05 9.85 -1.47
N ARG A 377 -9.17 9.81 -2.20
CA ARG A 377 -9.77 10.95 -2.91
C ARG A 377 -10.87 11.63 -2.08
N GLY A 378 -11.09 11.17 -0.84
CA GLY A 378 -12.12 11.70 0.04
C GLY A 378 -13.52 11.11 -0.20
N ALA A 379 -13.67 10.10 -1.06
CA ALA A 379 -14.96 9.46 -1.29
C ALA A 379 -15.30 8.50 -0.15
N ALA A 380 -16.54 8.60 0.34
CA ALA A 380 -17.05 7.79 1.42
C ALA A 380 -17.66 6.47 0.92
N PHE A 381 -17.28 5.38 1.57
CA PHE A 381 -17.76 4.02 1.34
C PHE A 381 -18.09 3.36 2.68
N THR A 382 -18.82 2.25 2.60
CA THR A 382 -18.97 1.35 3.75
C THR A 382 -17.63 0.69 4.10
N GLY A 383 -17.41 0.49 5.38
CA GLY A 383 -16.20 -0.15 5.89
C GLY A 383 -16.37 -0.57 7.34
N PHE A 384 -15.28 -1.09 7.89
CA PHE A 384 -15.24 -1.62 9.24
C PHE A 384 -13.98 -1.18 9.96
N THR A 385 -14.05 -1.20 11.29
CA THR A 385 -12.89 -1.24 12.19
C THR A 385 -12.99 -2.49 13.04
N THR A 386 -11.86 -2.93 13.60
CA THR A 386 -11.84 -3.98 14.61
C THR A 386 -12.06 -3.42 16.02
N CYS A 387 -12.56 -4.25 16.94
CA CYS A 387 -12.72 -3.90 18.34
C CYS A 387 -11.36 -3.58 19.01
N GLN A 388 -10.27 -4.22 18.59
CA GLN A 388 -8.91 -3.98 19.10
C GLN A 388 -8.41 -2.58 18.73
N ASN A 389 -8.69 -2.10 17.51
CA ASN A 389 -8.30 -0.74 17.09
C ASN A 389 -9.06 0.32 17.90
N ILE A 390 -10.35 0.11 18.15
CA ILE A 390 -11.12 0.99 19.03
C ILE A 390 -10.55 0.95 20.46
N ALA A 391 -10.22 -0.23 20.98
CA ALA A 391 -9.67 -0.37 22.33
C ALA A 391 -8.33 0.36 22.49
N ALA A 392 -7.44 0.26 21.50
CA ALA A 392 -6.16 0.97 21.50
C ALA A 392 -6.36 2.50 21.50
N GLU A 393 -7.23 3.02 20.64
CA GLU A 393 -7.52 4.45 20.57
C GLU A 393 -8.26 4.97 21.82
N LYS A 394 -9.16 4.18 22.41
CA LYS A 394 -9.80 4.55 23.69
C LYS A 394 -8.76 4.60 24.82
N THR A 395 -7.83 3.65 24.84
CA THR A 395 -6.80 3.55 25.87
C THR A 395 -5.87 4.76 25.84
N LEU A 396 -5.33 5.13 24.66
CA LEU A 396 -4.45 6.29 24.56
C LEU A 396 -5.15 7.60 24.95
N LEU A 397 -6.42 7.79 24.56
CA LEU A 397 -7.20 8.98 24.92
C LEU A 397 -7.50 9.04 26.42
N ARG A 398 -7.87 7.91 27.02
CA ARG A 398 -8.14 7.80 28.46
C ARG A 398 -6.89 8.13 29.28
N ILE A 399 -5.74 7.55 28.93
CA ILE A 399 -4.50 7.77 29.70
C ILE A 399 -4.03 9.23 29.56
N GLU A 400 -4.13 9.84 28.37
CA GLU A 400 -3.83 11.27 28.21
C GLU A 400 -4.73 12.12 29.11
N ALA A 401 -6.05 11.89 29.08
CA ALA A 401 -7.00 12.64 29.90
C ALA A 401 -6.72 12.50 31.40
N HIS A 402 -6.44 11.28 31.89
CA HIS A 402 -6.08 11.02 33.29
C HIS A 402 -4.74 11.65 33.69
N GLY A 403 -3.80 11.79 32.75
CA GLY A 403 -2.49 12.38 32.98
C GLY A 403 -2.49 13.90 33.11
N ARG A 404 -3.63 14.58 32.88
CA ARG A 404 -3.73 16.03 32.97
C ARG A 404 -3.61 16.49 34.42
N GLY A 405 -2.66 17.39 34.70
CA GLY A 405 -2.39 17.90 36.05
C GLY A 405 -1.82 16.88 37.04
N ALA A 406 -1.45 15.68 36.59
CA ALA A 406 -1.05 14.58 37.47
C ALA A 406 0.36 14.72 38.06
N LEU A 407 1.26 15.49 37.42
CA LEU A 407 2.67 15.59 37.80
C LEU A 407 3.04 16.95 38.39
N ALA A 408 4.08 16.96 39.21
CA ALA A 408 4.77 18.21 39.57
C ALA A 408 5.51 18.81 38.35
N PRO A 409 5.56 20.14 38.23
CA PRO A 409 6.33 20.79 37.17
C PRO A 409 7.84 20.63 37.42
N ILE A 410 8.63 20.58 36.34
CA ILE A 410 10.09 20.45 36.43
C ILE A 410 10.71 21.74 36.97
N ALA A 411 10.17 22.90 36.59
CA ALA A 411 10.62 24.20 37.05
C ALA A 411 9.44 25.12 37.42
N SER A 412 9.67 26.05 38.34
CA SER A 412 8.75 27.16 38.57
C SER A 412 8.72 28.10 37.36
N PRO A 413 7.65 28.89 37.16
CA PRO A 413 7.57 29.85 36.04
C PRO A 413 8.77 30.80 35.98
N LEU A 414 9.25 31.28 37.12
CA LEU A 414 10.43 32.14 37.19
C LEU A 414 11.73 31.41 36.79
N ALA A 415 11.90 30.16 37.23
CA ALA A 415 13.08 29.37 36.89
C ALA A 415 13.08 29.00 35.40
N ALA A 416 11.92 28.65 34.84
CA ALA A 416 11.76 28.38 33.41
C ALA A 416 12.06 29.61 32.56
N ALA A 417 11.52 30.79 32.92
CA ALA A 417 11.80 32.04 32.21
C ALA A 417 13.29 32.38 32.21
N LYS A 418 13.99 32.19 33.33
CA LYS A 418 15.45 32.38 33.43
C LYS A 418 16.22 31.42 32.54
N ALA A 419 15.85 30.13 32.53
CA ALA A 419 16.49 29.12 31.70
C ALA A 419 16.32 29.44 30.20
N VAL A 420 15.12 29.81 29.78
CA VAL A 420 14.81 30.21 28.40
C VAL A 420 15.60 31.46 27.99
N ALA A 421 15.65 32.49 28.85
CA ALA A 421 16.41 33.70 28.56
C ALA A 421 17.92 33.42 28.42
N ALA A 422 18.48 32.58 29.30
CA ALA A 422 19.89 32.18 29.22
C ALA A 422 20.20 31.38 27.96
N ALA A 423 19.35 30.40 27.60
CA ALA A 423 19.49 29.60 26.39
C ALA A 423 19.37 30.45 25.12
N ALA A 424 18.39 31.36 25.06
CA ALA A 424 18.21 32.28 23.93
C ALA A 424 19.42 33.21 23.78
N ALA A 425 19.92 33.80 24.87
CA ALA A 425 21.10 34.66 24.84
C ALA A 425 22.38 33.91 24.41
N GLN A 426 22.51 32.64 24.78
CA GLN A 426 23.61 31.79 24.33
C GLN A 426 23.50 31.51 22.82
N ALA A 427 22.31 31.18 22.32
CA ALA A 427 22.09 30.88 20.92
C ALA A 427 22.25 32.12 20.00
N GLU A 428 21.88 33.31 20.48
CA GLU A 428 22.10 34.59 19.81
C GLU A 428 23.58 34.81 19.47
N ARG A 429 24.50 34.47 20.41
CA ARG A 429 25.95 34.59 20.20
C ARG A 429 26.49 33.67 19.12
N SER A 430 25.78 32.59 18.83
CA SER A 430 26.12 31.62 17.78
C SER A 430 25.39 31.90 16.46
N GLY A 431 24.66 33.01 16.35
CA GLY A 431 23.87 33.37 15.16
C GLY A 431 22.58 32.58 14.98
N CYS A 432 22.13 31.88 16.04
CA CYS A 432 20.95 31.02 16.03
C CYS A 432 19.87 31.55 16.99
N GLY A 433 19.54 32.85 16.88
CA GLY A 433 18.56 33.51 17.75
C GLY A 433 17.23 32.77 17.81
N TRP A 434 16.63 32.71 18.99
CA TRP A 434 15.36 32.03 19.20
C TRP A 434 14.18 32.90 18.77
N ASN A 435 13.17 32.28 18.16
CA ASN A 435 11.90 32.95 17.89
C ASN A 435 10.94 32.88 19.09
N ALA A 436 9.80 33.57 19.00
CA ALA A 436 8.81 33.63 20.06
C ALA A 436 8.23 32.23 20.39
N ASP A 437 7.88 31.46 19.36
CA ASP A 437 7.30 30.12 19.49
C ASP A 437 8.24 29.17 20.28
N GLN A 438 9.55 29.19 20.00
CA GLN A 438 10.55 28.36 20.68
C GLN A 438 10.69 28.72 22.16
N ARG A 439 10.63 30.01 22.50
CA ARG A 439 10.69 30.50 23.89
C ARG A 439 9.47 30.05 24.68
N VAL A 440 8.28 30.22 24.11
CA VAL A 440 6.99 29.81 24.72
C VAL A 440 6.96 28.29 24.91
N ALA A 441 7.24 27.52 23.86
CA ALA A 441 7.22 26.06 23.91
C ALA A 441 8.15 25.50 25.00
N THR A 442 9.37 26.04 25.12
CA THR A 442 10.33 25.58 26.15
C THR A 442 9.86 25.92 27.56
N ALA A 443 9.28 27.11 27.77
CA ALA A 443 8.73 27.50 29.06
C ALA A 443 7.53 26.62 29.46
N GLU A 444 6.62 26.33 28.53
CA GLU A 444 5.46 25.45 28.74
C GLU A 444 5.89 24.03 29.13
N LEU A 445 6.84 23.43 28.40
CA LEU A 445 7.35 22.08 28.73
C LEU A 445 7.98 22.00 30.13
N LEU A 446 8.69 23.05 30.57
CA LEU A 446 9.31 23.11 31.89
C LEU A 446 8.30 23.30 33.03
N THR A 447 7.15 23.93 32.74
CA THR A 447 6.17 24.35 33.76
C THR A 447 4.89 23.52 33.76
N THR A 448 4.65 22.72 32.74
CA THR A 448 3.45 21.87 32.64
C THR A 448 3.39 20.85 33.76
N ARG A 449 2.16 20.56 34.20
CA ARG A 449 1.81 19.51 35.17
C ARG A 449 1.23 18.27 34.49
N ASN A 450 1.08 18.30 33.17
CA ASN A 450 0.53 17.19 32.41
C ASN A 450 1.60 16.11 32.25
N ARG A 451 1.18 14.85 32.38
CA ARG A 451 2.05 13.68 32.12
C ARG A 451 2.42 13.61 30.64
N ILE A 452 1.47 13.91 29.75
CA ILE A 452 1.64 13.82 28.31
C ILE A 452 1.43 15.22 27.72
N THR A 453 2.40 15.68 26.95
CA THR A 453 2.34 16.95 26.21
C THR A 453 2.92 16.77 24.81
N ALA A 454 2.67 17.73 23.92
CA ALA A 454 3.23 17.70 22.57
C ALA A 454 3.93 18.98 22.15
N VAL A 455 4.88 18.81 21.22
CA VAL A 455 5.45 19.87 20.39
C VAL A 455 5.13 19.57 18.94
N GLN A 456 4.19 20.33 18.39
CA GLN A 456 3.85 20.33 16.98
C GLN A 456 4.75 21.32 16.26
N GLY A 457 5.41 20.91 15.18
CA GLY A 457 6.04 21.91 14.32
C GLY A 457 6.47 21.40 12.96
N TYR A 458 6.47 22.29 11.99
CA TYR A 458 6.82 21.96 10.62
C TYR A 458 8.27 21.49 10.48
N ALA A 459 8.55 20.74 9.42
CA ALA A 459 9.91 20.36 9.04
C ALA A 459 10.83 21.59 8.99
N GLY A 460 11.91 21.57 9.78
CA GLY A 460 12.90 22.65 9.78
C GLY A 460 12.66 23.81 10.74
N THR A 461 11.81 23.64 11.76
CA THR A 461 11.54 24.61 12.85
C THR A 461 12.54 24.56 14.02
N ALA A 462 13.63 23.80 13.87
CA ALA A 462 14.71 23.60 14.85
C ALA A 462 14.28 23.01 16.22
N LYS A 463 13.14 22.29 16.28
CA LYS A 463 12.56 21.68 17.50
C LYS A 463 13.60 20.96 18.37
N THR A 464 14.37 20.07 17.75
CA THR A 464 15.33 19.20 18.44
C THR A 464 16.52 19.96 19.00
N THR A 465 17.12 20.85 18.22
CA THR A 465 18.36 21.56 18.57
C THR A 465 18.14 22.76 19.50
N THR A 466 16.90 23.27 19.61
CA THR A 466 16.58 24.40 20.50
C THR A 466 15.73 23.96 21.68
N VAL A 467 14.44 23.68 21.45
CA VAL A 467 13.43 23.41 22.47
C VAL A 467 13.78 22.15 23.27
N LEU A 468 13.99 21.02 22.59
CA LEU A 468 14.19 19.73 23.26
C LEU A 468 15.55 19.65 23.96
N ALA A 469 16.63 20.11 23.32
CA ALA A 469 17.96 20.13 23.92
C ALA A 469 18.00 20.98 25.19
N THR A 470 17.31 22.13 25.19
CA THR A 470 17.23 22.98 26.38
C THR A 470 16.37 22.34 27.46
N PHE A 471 15.21 21.79 27.10
CA PHE A 471 14.38 21.04 28.04
C PHE A 471 15.17 19.89 28.70
N ALA A 472 15.86 19.07 27.91
CA ALA A 472 16.62 17.92 28.40
C ALA A 472 17.69 18.35 29.39
N ARG A 473 18.52 19.34 29.02
CA ARG A 473 19.57 19.89 29.88
C ARG A 473 19.02 20.42 31.21
N GLU A 474 17.91 21.16 31.16
CA GLU A 474 17.30 21.74 32.37
C GLU A 474 16.61 20.69 33.25
N ALA A 475 16.03 19.64 32.65
CA ALA A 475 15.43 18.52 33.34
C ALA A 475 16.51 17.68 34.07
N GLU A 476 17.61 17.34 33.38
CA GLU A 476 18.74 16.62 33.97
C GLU A 476 19.43 17.41 35.09
N ALA A 477 19.61 18.72 34.90
CA ALA A 477 20.16 19.61 35.94
C ALA A 477 19.29 19.64 37.22
N ARG A 478 18.03 19.20 37.13
CA ARG A 478 17.08 19.10 38.25
C ARG A 478 16.81 17.65 38.66
N GLY A 479 17.64 16.71 38.22
CA GLY A 479 17.62 15.30 38.64
C GLY A 479 16.63 14.42 37.88
N VAL A 480 15.96 14.93 36.85
CA VAL A 480 15.04 14.14 36.01
C VAL A 480 15.86 13.36 34.98
N SER A 481 15.66 12.04 34.91
CA SER A 481 16.31 11.20 33.89
C SER A 481 15.60 11.39 32.54
N VAL A 482 16.35 11.77 31.49
CA VAL A 482 15.78 12.01 30.17
C VAL A 482 16.14 10.87 29.21
N VAL A 483 15.12 10.26 28.59
CA VAL A 483 15.29 9.20 27.60
C VAL A 483 14.82 9.69 26.22
N ALA A 484 15.71 9.60 25.24
CA ALA A 484 15.42 9.96 23.85
C ALA A 484 14.83 8.75 23.10
N LEU A 485 13.61 8.89 22.60
CA LEU A 485 12.90 7.86 21.87
C LEU A 485 12.52 8.30 20.46
N ALA A 486 12.56 7.37 19.50
CA ALA A 486 11.96 7.58 18.18
C ALA A 486 11.47 6.27 17.54
N PRO A 487 10.60 6.32 16.52
CA PRO A 487 10.15 5.13 15.79
C PRO A 487 11.27 4.40 15.04
N THR A 488 12.26 5.15 14.52
CA THR A 488 13.37 4.60 13.73
C THR A 488 14.70 4.72 14.46
N ALA A 489 15.61 3.77 14.23
CA ALA A 489 16.93 3.77 14.87
C ALA A 489 17.76 5.02 14.51
N SER A 490 17.70 5.47 13.26
CA SER A 490 18.41 6.67 12.82
C SER A 490 17.87 7.93 13.49
N ALA A 491 16.54 8.09 13.61
CA ALA A 491 15.95 9.23 14.30
C ALA A 491 16.27 9.21 15.80
N ALA A 492 16.21 8.03 16.43
CA ALA A 492 16.51 7.88 17.86
C ALA A 492 17.95 8.29 18.16
N MET A 493 18.91 7.88 17.32
CA MET A 493 20.30 8.30 17.46
C MET A 493 20.50 9.79 17.28
N THR A 494 19.95 10.38 16.21
CA THR A 494 20.08 11.83 15.97
C THR A 494 19.49 12.63 17.11
N LEU A 495 18.37 12.18 17.67
CA LEU A 495 17.77 12.76 18.87
C LEU A 495 18.70 12.61 20.08
N GLY A 496 19.18 11.40 20.38
CA GLY A 496 20.10 11.16 21.50
C GLY A 496 21.37 12.01 21.42
N GLU A 497 22.01 12.06 20.25
CA GLU A 497 23.19 12.91 20.00
C GLU A 497 22.88 14.41 20.23
N ALA A 498 21.74 14.90 19.76
CA ALA A 498 21.34 16.29 19.94
C ALA A 498 21.00 16.63 21.40
N LEU A 499 20.49 15.67 22.17
CA LEU A 499 20.14 15.84 23.58
C LEU A 499 21.30 15.54 24.54
N GLY A 500 22.39 14.94 24.05
CA GLY A 500 23.48 14.45 24.91
C GLY A 500 23.11 13.19 25.71
N THR A 501 22.07 12.47 25.29
CA THR A 501 21.53 11.29 25.98
C THR A 501 21.55 10.05 25.09
N ARG A 502 21.19 8.89 25.66
CA ARG A 502 21.06 7.66 24.89
C ARG A 502 19.76 7.70 24.08
N GLY A 503 19.88 7.52 22.76
CA GLY A 503 18.75 7.33 21.85
C GLY A 503 18.34 5.87 21.71
N ASP A 504 17.07 5.56 21.93
CA ASP A 504 16.51 4.22 21.71
C ASP A 504 15.21 4.23 20.89
N THR A 505 14.94 3.14 20.18
CA THR A 505 13.68 3.03 19.43
C THR A 505 12.51 2.74 20.37
N VAL A 506 11.32 3.29 20.12
CA VAL A 506 10.11 3.00 20.91
C VAL A 506 9.84 1.50 21.00
N ALA A 507 9.96 0.76 19.89
CA ALA A 507 9.76 -0.69 19.87
C ALA A 507 10.71 -1.45 20.83
N ARG A 508 11.97 -1.01 20.94
CA ARG A 508 12.94 -1.58 21.90
C ARG A 508 12.56 -1.22 23.33
N HIS A 509 12.22 0.05 23.58
CA HIS A 509 11.85 0.53 24.91
C HIS A 509 10.61 -0.20 25.45
N LEU A 510 9.61 -0.49 24.60
CA LEU A 510 8.44 -1.29 24.97
C LEU A 510 8.74 -2.77 25.29
N LEU A 511 9.89 -3.29 24.87
CA LEU A 511 10.32 -4.67 25.14
C LEU A 511 11.29 -4.76 26.32
N MET A 512 12.14 -3.74 26.46
CA MET A 512 13.19 -3.65 27.46
C MET A 512 13.22 -2.20 27.95
N PRO A 513 12.28 -1.82 28.84
CA PRO A 513 12.22 -0.46 29.35
C PRO A 513 13.49 -0.17 30.13
N GLU A 514 14.00 1.06 30.00
CA GLU A 514 15.11 1.48 30.85
C GLU A 514 14.58 1.73 32.26
N GLY A 515 15.27 1.15 33.25
CA GLY A 515 14.98 1.46 34.65
C GLY A 515 15.64 2.79 35.02
N SER A 516 14.94 3.60 35.81
CA SER A 516 15.57 4.69 36.57
C SER A 516 15.94 4.22 37.97
N ALA A 517 16.75 5.01 38.68
CA ALA A 517 16.96 4.78 40.10
C ALA A 517 15.59 4.88 40.84
N PRO A 518 15.33 4.06 41.86
CA PRO A 518 14.06 4.11 42.59
C PRO A 518 13.74 5.52 43.08
N GLY A 519 12.56 6.04 42.70
CA GLY A 519 12.09 7.38 43.06
C GLY A 519 12.66 8.53 42.22
N GLN A 520 13.52 8.26 41.23
CA GLN A 520 13.99 9.28 40.30
C GLN A 520 12.92 9.58 39.22
N PRO A 521 12.48 10.84 39.06
CA PRO A 521 11.54 11.22 38.00
C PRO A 521 12.14 10.97 36.61
N ILE A 522 11.31 10.56 35.66
CA ILE A 522 11.73 10.27 34.28
C ILE A 522 10.95 11.14 33.29
N ALA A 523 11.61 11.59 32.24
CA ALA A 523 11.00 12.21 31.07
C ALA A 523 11.41 11.48 29.78
N TRP A 524 10.43 11.02 29.01
CA TRP A 524 10.60 10.43 27.68
C TRP A 524 10.28 11.45 26.60
N ILE A 525 11.23 11.70 25.72
CA ILE A 525 11.05 12.58 24.57
C ILE A 525 10.93 11.69 23.34
N VAL A 526 9.81 11.79 22.64
CA VAL A 526 9.50 10.93 21.50
C VAL A 526 9.44 11.76 20.23
N ASP A 527 10.50 11.73 19.43
CA ASP A 527 10.56 12.45 18.15
C ASP A 527 9.93 11.63 17.01
N GLU A 528 9.51 12.33 15.96
CA GLU A 528 8.74 11.77 14.83
C GLU A 528 7.46 11.02 15.27
N ALA A 529 6.77 11.56 16.29
CA ALA A 529 5.56 10.97 16.89
C ALA A 529 4.41 10.74 15.88
N SER A 530 4.41 11.44 14.74
CA SER A 530 3.42 11.21 13.66
C SER A 530 3.53 9.82 13.04
N LEU A 531 4.68 9.14 13.17
CA LEU A 531 4.90 7.79 12.65
C LEU A 531 4.48 6.69 13.64
N LEU A 532 4.11 7.02 14.87
CA LEU A 532 3.66 6.04 15.87
C LEU A 532 2.24 5.56 15.60
N SER A 533 2.03 4.26 15.75
CA SER A 533 0.72 3.63 15.66
C SER A 533 -0.11 3.89 16.92
N ALA A 534 -1.43 3.79 16.81
CA ALA A 534 -2.32 3.91 17.99
C ALA A 534 -1.98 2.84 19.04
N ARG A 535 -1.64 1.64 18.59
CA ARG A 535 -1.28 0.52 19.46
C ARG A 535 0.01 0.75 20.23
N ASP A 536 1.08 1.15 19.55
CA ASP A 536 2.37 1.39 20.23
C ASP A 536 2.30 2.61 21.15
N THR A 537 1.54 3.64 20.76
CA THR A 537 1.29 4.81 21.61
C THR A 537 0.54 4.42 22.88
N ALA A 538 -0.53 3.61 22.77
CA ALA A 538 -1.29 3.14 23.93
C ALA A 538 -0.41 2.32 24.90
N ARG A 539 0.45 1.45 24.38
CA ARG A 539 1.42 0.68 25.19
C ARG A 539 2.47 1.56 25.85
N LEU A 540 2.95 2.59 25.13
CA LEU A 540 3.92 3.54 25.68
C LEU A 540 3.29 4.36 26.82
N PHE A 541 2.04 4.78 26.67
CA PHE A 541 1.30 5.53 27.69
C PHE A 541 1.03 4.68 28.94
N ASP A 542 0.64 3.41 28.76
CA ASP A 542 0.45 2.46 29.86
C ASP A 542 1.76 2.26 30.65
N LEU A 543 2.87 2.06 29.94
CA LEU A 543 4.19 1.95 30.58
C LEU A 543 4.60 3.24 31.32
N ALA A 544 4.29 4.41 30.76
CA ALA A 544 4.57 5.69 31.42
C ALA A 544 3.74 5.89 32.69
N GLU A 545 2.48 5.48 32.69
CA GLU A 545 1.64 5.54 33.89
C GLU A 545 2.19 4.62 35.00
N GLN A 546 2.68 3.44 34.64
CA GLN A 546 3.29 2.49 35.59
C GLN A 546 4.61 2.98 36.19
N GLN A 547 5.38 3.79 35.44
CA GLN A 547 6.69 4.32 35.88
C GLN A 547 6.62 5.78 36.34
N ASP A 548 5.43 6.37 36.38
CA ASP A 548 5.19 7.80 36.58
C ASP A 548 6.08 8.70 35.69
N ALA A 549 6.32 8.26 34.45
CA ALA A 549 7.15 8.96 33.49
C ALA A 549 6.36 10.06 32.76
N ARG A 550 6.99 11.22 32.59
CA ARG A 550 6.50 12.29 31.71
C ARG A 550 6.80 11.95 30.26
N ILE A 551 5.87 12.18 29.33
CA ILE A 551 6.06 12.01 27.88
C ILE A 551 5.93 13.37 27.18
N ILE A 552 6.88 13.66 26.29
CA ILE A 552 6.83 14.76 25.34
C ILE A 552 6.81 14.17 23.93
N LEU A 553 5.68 14.28 23.25
CA LEU A 553 5.52 13.85 21.86
C LEU A 553 5.91 14.97 20.91
N VAL A 554 6.86 14.72 20.02
CA VAL A 554 7.34 15.72 19.06
C VAL A 554 7.08 15.21 17.65
N GLY A 555 6.45 16.03 16.82
CA GLY A 555 6.08 15.57 15.49
C GLY A 555 5.54 16.66 14.59
N ASP A 556 4.98 16.23 13.48
CA ASP A 556 4.37 17.09 12.47
C ASP A 556 3.18 16.35 11.83
N VAL A 557 1.94 16.79 12.11
CA VAL A 557 0.74 16.13 11.56
C VAL A 557 0.62 16.26 10.03
N LYS A 558 1.37 17.19 9.41
CA LYS A 558 1.41 17.39 7.96
C LYS A 558 2.37 16.42 7.26
N GLN A 559 3.28 15.77 7.99
CA GLN A 559 4.14 14.71 7.45
C GLN A 559 3.40 13.37 7.39
N LEU A 560 4.07 12.36 6.82
CA LEU A 560 3.52 11.00 6.70
C LEU A 560 3.17 10.46 8.10
N GLY A 561 2.06 9.73 8.14
CA GLY A 561 1.57 9.05 9.33
C GLY A 561 2.23 7.68 9.54
N SER A 562 1.78 6.95 10.56
CA SER A 562 2.23 5.58 10.79
C SER A 562 1.91 4.66 9.61
N VAL A 563 2.73 3.61 9.44
CA VAL A 563 2.45 2.50 8.51
C VAL A 563 1.44 1.51 9.13
N GLU A 564 1.42 1.42 10.46
CA GLU A 564 0.40 0.69 11.20
C GLU A 564 -0.82 1.58 11.46
N ALA A 565 -1.92 0.96 11.89
CA ALA A 565 -3.19 1.64 12.11
C ALA A 565 -3.10 2.79 13.13
N GLY A 566 -3.85 3.86 12.82
CA GLY A 566 -4.09 5.00 13.69
C GLY A 566 -3.27 6.24 13.34
N ALA A 567 -3.78 7.38 13.81
CA ALA A 567 -3.14 8.69 13.68
C ALA A 567 -2.95 9.30 15.08
N ALA A 568 -2.33 8.56 16.00
CA ALA A 568 -2.33 8.85 17.44
C ALA A 568 -1.93 10.31 17.76
N PHE A 569 -0.85 10.82 17.17
CA PHE A 569 -0.39 12.18 17.40
C PHE A 569 -1.42 13.24 16.99
N ALA A 570 -2.06 13.09 15.83
CA ALA A 570 -3.12 13.99 15.39
C ALA A 570 -4.41 13.81 16.22
N GLN A 571 -4.74 12.57 16.58
CA GLN A 571 -5.91 12.25 17.39
C GLN A 571 -5.82 12.88 18.78
N LEU A 572 -4.68 12.78 19.45
CA LEU A 572 -4.45 13.39 20.76
C LEU A 572 -4.53 14.92 20.71
N GLN A 573 -3.93 15.56 19.70
CA GLN A 573 -4.05 17.01 19.51
C GLN A 573 -5.51 17.44 19.31
N ASN A 574 -6.26 16.71 18.48
CA ASN A 574 -7.68 16.97 18.28
C ASN A 574 -8.52 16.72 19.54
N ALA A 575 -8.05 15.89 20.47
CA ALA A 575 -8.67 15.65 21.79
C ALA A 575 -8.37 16.77 22.82
N GLY A 576 -7.61 17.80 22.44
CA GLY A 576 -7.22 18.90 23.32
C GLY A 576 -6.01 18.62 24.21
N MET A 577 -5.15 17.66 23.84
CA MET A 577 -3.85 17.49 24.49
C MET A 577 -3.04 18.80 24.41
N GLU A 578 -2.45 19.22 25.53
CA GLU A 578 -1.61 20.43 25.58
C GLU A 578 -0.47 20.31 24.56
N THR A 579 -0.43 21.26 23.61
CA THR A 579 0.44 21.20 22.44
C THR A 579 1.05 22.56 22.16
N ALA A 580 2.37 22.67 22.32
CA ALA A 580 3.12 23.83 21.86
C ALA A 580 3.31 23.78 20.33
N THR A 581 3.10 24.90 19.63
CA THR A 581 3.19 24.95 18.16
C THR A 581 4.39 25.79 17.71
N LEU A 582 5.18 25.25 16.78
CA LEU A 582 6.33 25.92 16.16
C LEU A 582 6.05 26.09 14.65
N GLY A 583 5.71 27.31 14.23
CA GLY A 583 5.30 27.60 12.85
C GLY A 583 6.41 28.08 11.93
N GLU A 584 7.47 28.68 12.48
CA GLU A 584 8.49 29.34 11.67
C GLU A 584 9.59 28.38 11.19
N ILE A 585 9.69 28.23 9.87
CA ILE A 585 10.71 27.40 9.22
C ILE A 585 12.01 28.19 9.05
N VAL A 586 13.13 27.60 9.53
CA VAL A 586 14.47 28.20 9.50
C VAL A 586 15.49 27.36 8.70
N ARG A 587 15.06 26.26 8.07
CA ARG A 587 15.94 25.33 7.33
C ARG A 587 16.39 25.87 5.97
N GLN A 588 15.48 26.43 5.19
CA GLN A 588 15.75 26.79 3.80
C GLN A 588 16.67 28.01 3.72
N SER A 589 17.66 27.95 2.81
CA SER A 589 18.65 29.02 2.63
C SER A 589 18.16 30.18 1.75
N ASN A 590 17.06 29.99 1.01
CA ASN A 590 16.50 31.00 0.13
C ASN A 590 14.97 31.09 0.25
N THR A 591 14.44 32.26 -0.12
CA THR A 591 13.02 32.59 -0.02
C THR A 591 12.14 31.72 -0.90
N ALA A 592 12.56 31.41 -2.14
CA ALA A 592 11.75 30.65 -3.08
C ALA A 592 11.53 29.19 -2.63
N THR A 593 12.58 28.51 -2.13
CA THR A 593 12.45 27.17 -1.54
C THR A 593 11.61 27.21 -0.26
N LYS A 594 11.76 28.24 0.58
CA LYS A 594 10.92 28.42 1.77
C LYS A 594 9.44 28.58 1.39
N GLU A 595 9.14 29.40 0.40
CA GLU A 595 7.78 29.60 -0.13
C GLU A 595 7.20 28.32 -0.73
N ALA A 596 8.01 27.53 -1.44
CA ALA A 596 7.58 26.24 -1.98
C ALA A 596 7.17 25.26 -0.87
N VAL A 597 7.96 25.20 0.21
CA VAL A 597 7.66 24.37 1.38
C VAL A 597 6.39 24.86 2.09
N LEU A 598 6.26 26.17 2.33
CA LEU A 598 5.05 26.73 2.96
C LEU A 598 3.79 26.46 2.13
N ALA A 599 3.85 26.65 0.82
CA ALA A 599 2.74 26.33 -0.08
C ALA A 599 2.36 24.84 -0.04
N SER A 600 3.34 23.94 0.07
CA SER A 600 3.06 22.50 0.23
C SER A 600 2.39 22.14 1.57
N ILE A 601 2.68 22.88 2.65
CA ILE A 601 2.00 22.73 3.95
C ILE A 601 0.53 23.17 3.88
N GLU A 602 0.27 24.24 3.12
CA GLU A 602 -1.06 24.78 2.80
C GLU A 602 -1.86 23.84 1.87
N GLY A 603 -1.20 22.86 1.26
CA GLY A 603 -1.81 21.97 0.25
C GLY A 603 -1.96 22.63 -1.12
N ASP A 604 -1.33 23.78 -1.36
CA ASP A 604 -1.34 24.48 -2.65
C ASP A 604 -0.17 24.02 -3.52
N ALA A 605 -0.37 22.90 -4.22
CA ALA A 605 0.64 22.37 -5.13
C ALA A 605 0.97 23.34 -6.27
N ARG A 606 0.01 24.16 -6.73
CA ARG A 606 0.25 25.10 -7.83
C ARG A 606 1.24 26.19 -7.40
N LYS A 607 1.01 26.79 -6.24
CA LYS A 607 1.89 27.80 -5.65
C LYS A 607 3.27 27.22 -5.32
N ALA A 608 3.31 25.98 -4.83
CA ALA A 608 4.57 25.29 -4.55
C ALA A 608 5.43 25.12 -5.83
N LEU A 609 4.85 24.59 -6.91
CA LEU A 609 5.57 24.43 -8.19
C LEU A 609 6.02 25.77 -8.78
N ALA A 610 5.19 26.81 -8.69
CA ALA A 610 5.56 28.15 -9.14
C ALA A 610 6.72 28.77 -8.34
N ALA A 611 6.79 28.50 -7.03
CA ALA A 611 7.91 28.95 -6.20
C ALA A 611 9.22 28.21 -6.55
N LEU A 612 9.15 26.93 -6.92
CA LEU A 612 10.32 26.20 -7.43
C LEU A 612 10.86 26.84 -8.71
N ASP A 613 10.00 27.14 -9.69
CA ASP A 613 10.41 27.75 -10.96
C ASP A 613 11.01 29.17 -10.78
N ARG A 614 10.66 29.90 -9.71
CA ARG A 614 11.21 31.23 -9.39
C ARG A 614 12.59 31.20 -8.71
N GLY A 615 13.22 30.04 -8.60
CA GLY A 615 14.56 29.89 -8.03
C GLY A 615 14.65 28.95 -6.83
N GLY A 616 13.56 28.29 -6.45
CA GLY A 616 13.58 27.20 -5.45
C GLY A 616 14.00 25.85 -6.02
N GLY A 617 14.20 25.75 -7.33
CA GLY A 617 14.57 24.52 -8.05
C GLY A 617 14.00 24.53 -9.45
N GLN A 618 13.37 23.43 -9.87
CA GLN A 618 12.75 23.30 -11.19
C GLN A 618 11.72 22.16 -11.24
N VAL A 619 10.83 22.21 -12.23
CA VAL A 619 9.89 21.12 -12.54
C VAL A 619 10.12 20.66 -13.98
N VAL A 620 10.37 19.36 -14.16
CA VAL A 620 10.68 18.72 -15.43
C VAL A 620 9.55 17.75 -15.81
N GLU A 621 9.05 17.85 -17.04
CA GLU A 621 7.95 17.00 -17.54
C GLU A 621 8.45 15.98 -18.58
N HIS A 622 8.18 14.70 -18.33
CA HIS A 622 8.31 13.65 -19.34
C HIS A 622 7.10 12.72 -19.26
N ALA A 623 6.38 12.56 -20.36
CA ALA A 623 5.11 11.83 -20.39
C ALA A 623 5.27 10.35 -20.00
N ASP A 624 6.32 9.69 -20.48
CA ASP A 624 6.60 8.29 -20.24
C ASP A 624 7.53 8.09 -19.03
N ARG A 625 7.42 6.91 -18.39
CA ARG A 625 8.16 6.59 -17.16
C ARG A 625 9.67 6.48 -17.43
N ALA A 626 10.06 5.90 -18.56
CA ALA A 626 11.45 5.70 -18.93
C ALA A 626 12.18 7.04 -19.10
N GLY A 627 11.57 8.01 -19.77
CA GLY A 627 12.08 9.37 -19.93
C GLY A 627 12.26 10.08 -18.59
N ARG A 628 11.29 9.94 -17.66
CA ARG A 628 11.44 10.48 -16.30
C ARG A 628 12.64 9.87 -15.56
N PHE A 629 12.78 8.54 -15.63
CA PHE A 629 13.86 7.84 -14.93
C PHE A 629 15.23 8.17 -15.54
N ALA A 630 15.32 8.20 -16.87
CA ALA A 630 16.53 8.60 -17.59
C ALA A 630 16.95 10.03 -17.25
N ALA A 631 16.00 10.97 -17.15
CA ALA A 631 16.29 12.36 -16.76
C ALA A 631 16.87 12.44 -15.34
N ILE A 632 16.29 11.72 -14.38
CA ILE A 632 16.80 11.66 -13.00
C ILE A 632 18.19 10.99 -12.96
N ALA A 633 18.35 9.86 -13.63
CA ALA A 633 19.60 9.10 -13.66
C ALA A 633 20.73 9.92 -14.27
N SER A 634 20.49 10.57 -15.40
CA SER A 634 21.46 11.46 -16.06
C SER A 634 21.80 12.67 -15.19
N SER A 635 20.79 13.30 -14.57
CA SER A 635 21.01 14.45 -13.68
C SER A 635 21.87 14.07 -12.49
N TYR A 636 21.59 12.94 -11.84
CA TYR A 636 22.36 12.49 -10.67
C TYR A 636 23.77 11.99 -11.04
N ALA A 637 23.91 11.26 -12.15
CA ALA A 637 25.21 10.74 -12.59
C ALA A 637 26.15 11.83 -13.12
N GLY A 638 25.61 12.93 -13.65
CA GLY A 638 26.38 14.10 -14.06
C GLY A 638 26.97 14.91 -12.91
N LEU A 639 26.56 14.65 -11.66
CA LEU A 639 27.10 15.30 -10.48
C LEU A 639 28.44 14.68 -10.05
N ASP A 640 29.38 15.52 -9.62
CA ASP A 640 30.59 15.05 -8.96
C ASP A 640 30.28 14.33 -7.63
N LYS A 641 31.30 13.69 -7.04
CA LYS A 641 31.13 12.90 -5.81
C LYS A 641 30.63 13.74 -4.62
N ALA A 642 31.08 15.00 -4.51
CA ALA A 642 30.71 15.89 -3.40
C ALA A 642 29.29 16.47 -3.57
N ALA A 643 28.84 16.71 -4.79
CA ALA A 643 27.48 17.12 -5.10
C ALA A 643 26.50 15.95 -4.91
N ARG A 644 26.88 14.73 -5.30
CA ARG A 644 26.06 13.51 -5.07
C ARG A 644 25.80 13.26 -3.59
N SER A 645 26.80 13.43 -2.73
CA SER A 645 26.62 13.22 -1.28
C SER A 645 25.67 14.22 -0.62
N ARG A 646 25.48 15.40 -1.24
CA ARG A 646 24.58 16.48 -0.82
C ARG A 646 23.22 16.45 -1.53
N THR A 647 22.99 15.47 -2.41
CA THR A 647 21.77 15.31 -3.20
C THR A 647 20.98 14.08 -2.74
N LEU A 648 19.68 14.25 -2.55
CA LEU A 648 18.75 13.18 -2.19
C LEU A 648 17.79 12.88 -3.33
N VAL A 649 17.73 11.61 -3.77
CA VAL A 649 16.74 11.17 -4.77
C VAL A 649 15.58 10.44 -4.07
N ILE A 650 14.35 10.84 -4.38
CA ILE A 650 13.12 10.29 -3.80
C ILE A 650 12.26 9.67 -4.90
N GLU A 651 11.93 8.39 -4.74
CA GLU A 651 10.92 7.67 -5.51
C GLU A 651 9.90 7.06 -4.54
N PRO A 652 8.59 7.35 -4.66
CA PRO A 652 7.59 6.94 -3.66
C PRO A 652 7.40 5.43 -3.43
N SER A 653 7.58 4.60 -4.45
CA SER A 653 7.42 3.14 -4.48
C SER A 653 8.72 2.36 -4.22
N ARG A 654 8.61 1.12 -3.73
CA ARG A 654 9.78 0.24 -3.58
C ARG A 654 10.30 -0.29 -4.93
N GLU A 655 9.38 -0.65 -5.83
CA GLU A 655 9.71 -1.13 -7.18
C GLU A 655 10.37 -0.03 -8.02
N GLY A 656 9.80 1.18 -8.03
CA GLY A 656 10.36 2.34 -8.71
C GLY A 656 11.72 2.75 -8.14
N ARG A 657 11.91 2.70 -6.82
CA ARG A 657 13.23 2.88 -6.18
C ARG A 657 14.28 1.91 -6.75
N ASP A 658 13.95 0.63 -6.88
CA ASP A 658 14.91 -0.39 -7.32
C ASP A 658 15.24 -0.24 -8.82
N ALA A 659 14.23 -0.02 -9.65
CA ALA A 659 14.41 0.26 -11.08
C ALA A 659 15.21 1.55 -11.32
N LEU A 660 14.86 2.66 -10.65
CA LEU A 660 15.60 3.92 -10.77
C LEU A 660 17.03 3.81 -10.22
N THR A 661 17.24 2.97 -9.20
CA THR A 661 18.60 2.67 -8.71
C THR A 661 19.42 1.96 -9.79
N ALA A 662 18.83 1.00 -10.51
CA ALA A 662 19.51 0.34 -11.63
C ALA A 662 19.90 1.35 -12.73
N ASP A 663 18.99 2.26 -13.10
CA ASP A 663 19.25 3.30 -14.12
C ASP A 663 20.36 4.27 -13.69
N ILE A 664 20.33 4.74 -12.43
CA ILE A 664 21.39 5.57 -11.87
C ILE A 664 22.73 4.84 -11.92
N ARG A 665 22.78 3.57 -11.53
CA ARG A 665 24.02 2.78 -11.55
C ARG A 665 24.53 2.57 -12.97
N ALA A 666 23.66 2.26 -13.93
CA ALA A 666 24.04 2.15 -15.33
C ALA A 666 24.67 3.45 -15.86
N ALA A 667 24.09 4.60 -15.52
CA ALA A 667 24.66 5.91 -15.86
C ALA A 667 26.00 6.17 -15.17
N LEU A 668 26.16 5.80 -13.90
CA LEU A 668 27.41 5.95 -13.16
C LEU A 668 28.53 5.03 -13.70
N VAL A 669 28.21 3.81 -14.11
CA VAL A 669 29.16 2.92 -14.80
C VAL A 669 29.62 3.55 -16.11
N LYS A 670 28.69 4.09 -16.92
CA LYS A 670 29.02 4.77 -18.17
C LYS A 670 29.91 5.99 -17.97
N SER A 671 29.72 6.72 -16.87
CA SER A 671 30.57 7.88 -16.51
C SER A 671 31.95 7.50 -15.94
N GLY A 672 32.18 6.23 -15.63
CA GLY A 672 33.38 5.75 -14.93
C GLY A 672 33.39 6.00 -13.42
N ALA A 673 32.33 6.56 -12.85
CA ALA A 673 32.18 6.76 -11.41
C ALA A 673 31.97 5.45 -10.61
N LEU A 674 31.47 4.41 -11.28
CA LEU A 674 31.50 3.03 -10.79
C LEU A 674 32.46 2.23 -11.67
N SER A 675 33.36 1.48 -11.04
CA SER A 675 34.45 0.78 -11.73
C SER A 675 34.61 -0.65 -11.23
N GLY A 676 35.43 -1.43 -11.94
CA GLY A 676 35.67 -2.85 -11.65
C GLY A 676 34.53 -3.78 -12.08
N PRO A 677 34.71 -5.10 -11.87
CA PRO A 677 33.67 -6.09 -12.17
C PRO A 677 32.46 -5.92 -11.25
N ALA A 678 31.28 -6.32 -11.75
CA ALA A 678 30.09 -6.46 -10.90
C ALA A 678 30.16 -7.82 -10.19
N VAL A 679 30.11 -7.81 -8.86
CA VAL A 679 30.05 -9.02 -8.05
C VAL A 679 28.64 -9.18 -7.50
N ALA A 680 27.98 -10.29 -7.85
CA ALA A 680 26.66 -10.62 -7.36
C ALA A 680 26.70 -11.04 -5.88
N VAL A 681 25.80 -10.46 -5.10
CA VAL A 681 25.56 -10.74 -3.67
C VAL A 681 24.06 -10.91 -3.42
N ASP A 682 23.71 -11.86 -2.56
CA ASP A 682 22.34 -12.00 -2.10
C ASP A 682 22.10 -11.09 -0.90
N SER A 683 21.31 -10.04 -1.08
CA SER A 683 20.86 -9.17 0.00
C SER A 683 19.67 -9.76 0.73
N LEU A 684 19.61 -9.57 2.06
CA LEU A 684 18.47 -9.93 2.89
C LEU A 684 17.50 -8.75 3.05
N VAL A 685 16.32 -8.88 2.45
CA VAL A 685 15.27 -7.86 2.46
C VAL A 685 14.09 -8.29 3.32
N ASN A 686 13.77 -7.48 4.33
CA ASN A 686 12.68 -7.76 5.25
C ASN A 686 11.32 -7.77 4.53
N LYS A 687 10.56 -8.88 4.65
CA LYS A 687 9.23 -9.03 4.04
C LYS A 687 8.18 -8.13 4.69
N GLY A 688 8.40 -7.71 5.95
CA GLY A 688 7.50 -6.80 6.68
C GLY A 688 6.13 -7.41 6.97
N LEU A 689 6.09 -8.73 7.18
CA LEU A 689 4.87 -9.49 7.44
C LEU A 689 4.11 -8.91 8.64
N THR A 690 2.80 -8.80 8.49
CA THR A 690 1.90 -8.51 9.61
C THR A 690 1.86 -9.68 10.61
N ARG A 691 1.31 -9.48 11.81
CA ARG A 691 1.15 -10.58 12.78
C ARG A 691 0.24 -11.69 12.27
N ALA A 692 -0.76 -11.35 11.45
CA ALA A 692 -1.63 -12.33 10.79
C ALA A 692 -0.84 -13.13 9.75
N GLU A 693 -0.10 -12.45 8.87
CA GLU A 693 0.74 -13.08 7.84
C GLU A 693 1.85 -13.95 8.44
N ALA A 694 2.49 -13.52 9.53
CA ALA A 694 3.52 -14.32 10.21
C ALA A 694 2.97 -15.64 10.81
N ARG A 695 1.65 -15.80 10.92
CA ARG A 695 0.98 -17.05 11.31
C ARG A 695 0.42 -17.85 10.13
N ASP A 696 0.52 -17.30 8.92
CA ASP A 696 0.08 -17.92 7.69
C ASP A 696 1.28 -18.59 6.98
N PRO A 697 1.30 -19.93 6.84
CA PRO A 697 2.38 -20.62 6.13
C PRO A 697 2.57 -20.12 4.69
N LEU A 698 1.52 -19.62 4.04
CA LEU A 698 1.60 -19.10 2.66
C LEU A 698 2.31 -17.74 2.56
N SER A 699 2.68 -17.13 3.69
CA SER A 699 3.49 -15.91 3.71
C SER A 699 5.00 -16.16 3.61
N TYR A 700 5.41 -17.44 3.54
CA TYR A 700 6.81 -17.88 3.55
C TYR A 700 7.15 -18.59 2.24
N ASP A 701 8.33 -18.30 1.71
CA ASP A 701 8.85 -18.91 0.49
C ASP A 701 10.08 -19.76 0.82
N ARG A 702 10.31 -20.82 0.04
CA ARG A 702 11.54 -21.62 0.18
C ARG A 702 12.76 -20.72 -0.05
N GLY A 703 13.73 -20.79 0.84
CA GLY A 703 14.94 -19.97 0.84
C GLY A 703 14.85 -18.69 1.66
N ASP A 704 13.65 -18.32 2.15
CA ASP A 704 13.52 -17.22 3.12
C ASP A 704 14.38 -17.48 4.37
N VAL A 705 14.85 -16.40 4.99
CA VAL A 705 15.61 -16.45 6.24
C VAL A 705 14.74 -15.91 7.38
N VAL A 706 14.51 -16.76 8.38
CA VAL A 706 13.77 -16.46 9.60
C VAL A 706 14.75 -16.20 10.73
N ARG A 707 14.50 -15.16 11.53
CA ARG A 707 15.24 -14.87 12.78
C ARG A 707 14.26 -14.65 13.92
N PHE A 708 14.47 -15.35 15.03
CA PHE A 708 13.63 -15.21 16.21
C PHE A 708 14.13 -14.08 17.10
N THR A 709 13.21 -13.31 17.68
CA THR A 709 13.54 -12.22 18.61
C THR A 709 13.61 -12.66 20.06
N ARG A 710 13.35 -13.95 20.35
CA ARG A 710 13.38 -14.58 21.67
C ARG A 710 13.97 -15.99 21.56
N ASP A 711 14.50 -16.50 22.67
CA ASP A 711 15.00 -17.87 22.79
C ASP A 711 13.85 -18.87 22.96
N TYR A 712 13.97 -20.03 22.34
CA TYR A 712 13.11 -21.20 22.54
C TYR A 712 14.00 -22.44 22.70
N ALA A 713 14.64 -22.53 23.87
CA ALA A 713 15.65 -23.55 24.16
C ALA A 713 15.13 -24.98 24.00
N ASP A 714 13.87 -25.24 24.38
CA ASP A 714 13.20 -26.54 24.23
C ASP A 714 12.93 -26.93 22.77
N LYS A 715 13.05 -25.98 21.84
CA LYS A 715 12.90 -26.17 20.39
C LYS A 715 14.22 -26.07 19.63
N GLY A 716 15.34 -25.93 20.34
CA GLY A 716 16.66 -25.73 19.73
C GLY A 716 16.80 -24.40 19.00
N VAL A 717 15.99 -23.39 19.35
CA VAL A 717 16.03 -22.07 18.71
C VAL A 717 16.64 -21.02 19.63
N ALA A 718 17.65 -20.33 19.11
CA ALA A 718 18.36 -19.25 19.78
C ALA A 718 17.93 -17.89 19.22
N ARG A 719 17.84 -16.90 20.10
CA ARG A 719 17.53 -15.53 19.76
C ARG A 719 18.58 -14.98 18.80
N GLY A 720 18.09 -14.40 17.71
CA GLY A 720 18.91 -13.72 16.73
C GLY A 720 19.67 -14.64 15.78
N GLU A 721 19.66 -15.97 15.97
CA GLU A 721 20.19 -16.91 14.99
C GLU A 721 19.37 -16.87 13.68
N ALA A 722 20.00 -17.21 12.55
CA ALA A 722 19.38 -17.24 11.23
C ALA A 722 19.02 -18.68 10.82
N TYR A 723 17.78 -18.86 10.36
CA TYR A 723 17.22 -20.14 9.94
C TYR A 723 16.67 -20.01 8.53
N ARG A 724 17.10 -20.87 7.61
CA ARG A 724 16.60 -20.91 6.23
C ARG A 724 15.36 -21.78 6.13
N VAL A 725 14.36 -21.35 5.37
CA VAL A 725 13.18 -22.13 5.03
C VAL A 725 13.53 -23.17 3.97
N GLU A 726 13.44 -24.45 4.31
CA GLU A 726 13.65 -25.57 3.38
C GLU A 726 12.35 -26.04 2.74
N ALA A 727 11.27 -26.11 3.52
CA ALA A 727 9.95 -26.53 3.06
C ALA A 727 8.85 -25.85 3.86
N VAL A 728 7.70 -25.68 3.21
CA VAL A 728 6.47 -25.14 3.81
C VAL A 728 5.37 -26.18 3.64
N ASP A 729 4.69 -26.54 4.74
CA ASP A 729 3.53 -27.43 4.75
C ASP A 729 2.29 -26.62 5.18
N PRO A 730 1.50 -26.11 4.21
CA PRO A 730 0.30 -25.33 4.50
C PRO A 730 -0.79 -26.13 5.23
N ALA A 731 -0.88 -27.44 5.01
CA ALA A 731 -1.91 -28.29 5.61
C ALA A 731 -1.66 -28.45 7.12
N LYS A 732 -0.40 -28.54 7.53
CA LYS A 732 0.01 -28.65 8.94
C LYS A 732 0.32 -27.31 9.60
N ALA A 733 0.26 -26.20 8.85
CA ALA A 733 0.75 -24.89 9.26
C ALA A 733 2.17 -24.97 9.86
N ALA A 734 3.04 -25.69 9.15
CA ALA A 734 4.40 -26.02 9.59
C ALA A 734 5.44 -25.56 8.57
N ILE A 735 6.61 -25.15 9.05
CA ILE A 735 7.75 -24.75 8.24
C ILE A 735 8.98 -25.53 8.71
N ALA A 736 9.63 -26.23 7.77
CA ALA A 736 10.92 -26.86 8.03
C ALA A 736 12.01 -25.79 7.89
N LEU A 737 12.70 -25.53 9.00
CA LEU A 737 13.79 -24.57 9.10
C LEU A 737 15.14 -25.30 9.24
N ARG A 738 16.20 -24.71 8.69
CA ARG A 738 17.57 -25.21 8.81
C ARG A 738 18.56 -24.10 9.12
N THR A 739 19.45 -24.30 10.08
CA THR A 739 20.54 -23.36 10.43
C THR A 739 21.78 -23.56 9.54
N GLU A 740 22.75 -22.64 9.62
CA GLU A 740 24.03 -22.77 8.88
C GLU A 740 24.84 -24.01 9.32
N ASP A 741 24.75 -24.42 10.59
CA ASP A 741 25.39 -25.63 11.12
C ASP A 741 24.60 -26.93 10.82
N GLY A 742 23.50 -26.83 10.06
CA GLY A 742 22.73 -27.97 9.56
C GLY A 742 21.65 -28.51 10.51
N ARG A 743 21.40 -27.87 11.67
CA ARG A 743 20.31 -28.28 12.57
C ARG A 743 18.97 -27.98 11.95
N GLU A 744 18.05 -28.95 12.05
CA GLU A 744 16.69 -28.84 11.54
C GLU A 744 15.70 -28.51 12.65
N VAL A 745 14.74 -27.64 12.35
CA VAL A 745 13.68 -27.22 13.27
C VAL A 745 12.33 -27.33 12.55
N ASP A 746 11.41 -28.15 13.08
CA ASP A 746 10.00 -28.18 12.64
C ASP A 746 9.22 -27.07 13.34
N TRP A 747 8.98 -25.97 12.63
CA TRP A 747 8.34 -24.79 13.20
C TRP A 747 6.83 -24.78 12.95
N ARG A 748 6.07 -25.05 14.03
CA ARG A 748 4.60 -25.02 14.03
C ARG A 748 4.09 -23.61 14.32
N LEU A 749 3.71 -22.87 13.28
CA LEU A 749 3.35 -21.44 13.34
C LEU A 749 2.25 -21.12 14.36
N ARG A 750 1.27 -22.02 14.51
CA ARG A 750 0.14 -21.84 15.43
C ARG A 750 0.48 -22.14 16.89
N GLN A 751 1.60 -22.80 17.16
CA GLN A 751 1.98 -23.23 18.51
C GLN A 751 2.95 -22.25 19.16
N TRP A 752 3.91 -21.70 18.42
CA TRP A 752 4.95 -20.83 19.01
C TRP A 752 5.66 -19.94 17.99
N GLY A 753 6.33 -18.90 18.48
CA GLY A 753 7.33 -18.13 17.72
C GLY A 753 6.80 -17.11 16.70
N ALA A 754 5.68 -17.38 16.00
CA ALA A 754 5.18 -16.61 14.85
C ALA A 754 5.00 -15.11 15.08
N GLY A 755 4.60 -14.69 16.28
CA GLY A 755 4.46 -13.26 16.61
C GLY A 755 5.77 -12.53 16.94
N THR A 756 6.91 -13.23 16.92
CA THR A 756 8.21 -12.75 17.43
C THR A 756 9.36 -13.10 16.49
N VAL A 757 9.11 -12.98 15.19
CA VAL A 757 10.11 -13.25 14.15
C VAL A 757 10.32 -12.07 13.21
N GLN A 758 11.48 -12.06 12.58
CA GLN A 758 11.76 -11.26 11.39
C GLN A 758 12.00 -12.22 10.23
N VAL A 759 11.37 -11.96 9.09
CA VAL A 759 11.47 -12.80 7.89
C VAL A 759 12.08 -11.97 6.77
N PHE A 760 13.11 -12.54 6.13
CA PHE A 760 13.88 -11.90 5.09
C PHE A 760 13.83 -12.75 3.82
N ALA A 761 13.51 -12.14 2.69
CA ALA A 761 13.68 -12.74 1.39
C ALA A 761 15.10 -12.46 0.86
N LEU A 762 15.64 -13.40 0.09
CA LEU A 762 16.88 -13.20 -0.65
C LEU A 762 16.57 -12.39 -1.91
N GLN A 763 17.28 -11.28 -2.09
CA GLN A 763 17.21 -10.46 -3.29
C GLN A 763 18.61 -10.32 -3.87
N ASN A 764 18.79 -10.72 -5.12
CA ASN A 764 20.06 -10.56 -5.81
C ASN A 764 20.37 -9.08 -6.03
N MET A 765 21.63 -8.72 -5.81
CA MET A 765 22.14 -7.37 -5.91
C MET A 765 23.60 -7.41 -6.41
N ASP A 766 23.97 -6.52 -7.33
CA ASP A 766 25.37 -6.40 -7.76
C ASP A 766 26.09 -5.34 -6.96
N LEU A 767 27.35 -5.57 -6.60
CA LEU A 767 28.27 -4.57 -6.06
C LEU A 767 29.44 -4.29 -7.00
N ARG A 768 29.84 -3.02 -7.06
CA ARG A 768 31.01 -2.49 -7.78
C ARG A 768 31.79 -1.53 -6.87
N THR A 769 33.05 -1.32 -7.19
CA THR A 769 33.85 -0.28 -6.55
C THR A 769 33.23 1.10 -6.84
N GLY A 770 33.05 1.90 -5.79
CA GLY A 770 32.35 3.18 -5.80
C GLY A 770 30.86 3.10 -5.44
N ASP A 771 30.30 1.90 -5.23
CA ASP A 771 28.87 1.77 -4.90
C ASP A 771 28.54 2.39 -3.54
N SER A 772 27.41 3.10 -3.48
CA SER A 772 26.85 3.58 -2.21
C SER A 772 25.85 2.58 -1.67
N ILE A 773 26.12 2.08 -0.46
CA ILE A 773 25.26 1.12 0.24
C ILE A 773 24.71 1.70 1.54
N ARG A 774 23.67 1.07 2.06
CA ARG A 774 23.12 1.27 3.40
C ARG A 774 22.99 -0.07 4.10
N PHE A 775 23.27 -0.10 5.39
CA PHE A 775 22.96 -1.27 6.23
C PHE A 775 21.46 -1.32 6.50
N THR A 776 20.84 -2.49 6.39
CA THR A 776 19.39 -2.69 6.55
C THR A 776 19.01 -3.24 7.93
N ARG A 777 20.00 -3.50 8.79
CA ARG A 777 19.83 -4.04 10.14
C ARG A 777 20.91 -3.51 11.09
N ASN A 778 20.57 -3.44 12.37
CA ASN A 778 21.53 -3.15 13.43
C ASN A 778 22.41 -4.37 13.73
N ASP A 779 23.71 -4.15 13.86
CA ASP A 779 24.70 -5.14 14.30
C ASP A 779 25.67 -4.45 15.27
N ARG A 780 25.50 -4.69 16.57
CA ARG A 780 26.26 -3.99 17.59
C ARG A 780 27.72 -4.41 17.61
N ASP A 781 27.99 -5.69 17.40
CA ASP A 781 29.34 -6.25 17.47
C ASP A 781 30.20 -5.71 16.32
N ALA A 782 29.61 -5.49 15.13
CA ALA A 782 30.28 -4.81 14.01
C ALA A 782 30.18 -3.27 14.08
N GLY A 783 29.37 -2.72 15.00
CA GLY A 783 29.06 -1.29 15.08
C GLY A 783 28.31 -0.76 13.85
N ARG A 784 27.47 -1.58 13.20
CA ARG A 784 26.65 -1.21 12.05
C ARG A 784 25.24 -0.85 12.52
N ILE A 785 24.68 0.18 11.91
CA ILE A 785 23.41 0.78 12.29
C ILE A 785 22.49 0.77 11.08
N ASN A 786 21.24 0.35 11.28
CA ASN A 786 20.23 0.35 10.23
C ASN A 786 20.01 1.77 9.68
N GLY A 787 20.14 1.91 8.36
CA GLY A 787 20.04 3.16 7.64
C GLY A 787 21.35 3.93 7.48
N ALA A 788 22.42 3.53 8.19
CA ALA A 788 23.74 4.12 8.03
C ALA A 788 24.32 3.82 6.64
N ARG A 789 24.96 4.82 6.02
CA ARG A 789 25.56 4.72 4.69
C ARG A 789 27.01 4.26 4.74
N GLY A 790 27.43 3.59 3.67
CA GLY A 790 28.81 3.25 3.38
C GLY A 790 29.11 3.35 1.88
N GLU A 791 30.39 3.49 1.55
CA GLU A 791 30.91 3.46 0.19
C GLU A 791 31.78 2.22 0.00
N VAL A 792 31.55 1.44 -1.05
CA VAL A 792 32.41 0.31 -1.41
C VAL A 792 33.68 0.87 -2.06
N ILE A 793 34.84 0.67 -1.44
CA ILE A 793 36.12 1.20 -1.91
C ILE A 793 36.99 0.14 -2.61
N ALA A 794 36.73 -1.14 -2.37
CA ALA A 794 37.38 -2.25 -3.04
C ALA A 794 36.50 -3.50 -2.98
N ILE A 795 36.64 -4.38 -3.97
CA ILE A 795 36.00 -5.71 -4.01
C ILE A 795 37.05 -6.73 -4.41
N ASP A 796 37.11 -7.84 -3.67
CA ASP A 796 37.87 -9.03 -4.02
C ASP A 796 36.89 -10.10 -4.50
N GLU A 797 36.89 -10.36 -5.81
CA GLU A 797 35.98 -11.32 -6.45
C GLU A 797 36.31 -12.77 -6.06
N GLN A 798 37.60 -13.10 -5.88
CA GLN A 798 38.02 -14.46 -5.54
C GLN A 798 37.71 -14.80 -4.09
N ALA A 799 38.00 -13.87 -3.17
CA ALA A 799 37.68 -14.03 -1.76
C ALA A 799 36.20 -13.75 -1.45
N ARG A 800 35.42 -13.26 -2.42
CA ARG A 800 34.03 -12.79 -2.25
C ARG A 800 33.87 -11.81 -1.08
N THR A 801 34.77 -10.82 -1.00
CA THR A 801 34.73 -9.78 0.03
C THR A 801 34.61 -8.38 -0.56
N ALA A 802 34.02 -7.45 0.20
CA ALA A 802 33.94 -6.03 -0.16
C ALA A 802 34.43 -5.15 0.99
N THR A 803 35.34 -4.22 0.70
CA THR A 803 35.79 -3.22 1.66
C THR A 803 34.89 -1.99 1.60
N VAL A 804 34.32 -1.61 2.73
CA VAL A 804 33.35 -0.51 2.86
C VAL A 804 33.88 0.57 3.79
N LEU A 805 33.87 1.81 3.33
CA LEU A 805 34.12 3.01 4.10
C LEU A 805 32.79 3.53 4.69
N GLY A 806 32.63 3.40 5.99
CA GLY A 806 31.45 3.87 6.72
C GLY A 806 31.51 5.34 7.12
N ALA A 807 30.41 5.84 7.69
CA ALA A 807 30.35 7.17 8.28
C ALA A 807 31.42 7.35 9.37
N ARG A 808 32.12 8.50 9.34
CA ARG A 808 33.30 8.84 10.19
C ARG A 808 34.62 8.14 9.82
N GLY A 809 34.73 7.60 8.60
CA GLY A 809 36.00 7.06 8.08
C GLY A 809 36.35 5.66 8.55
N LYS A 810 35.43 4.96 9.24
CA LYS A 810 35.63 3.57 9.67
C LYS A 810 35.64 2.65 8.44
N VAL A 811 36.74 1.94 8.22
CA VAL A 811 36.85 0.91 7.18
C VAL A 811 36.45 -0.45 7.77
N GLN A 812 35.65 -1.21 7.03
CA GLN A 812 35.26 -2.58 7.40
C GLN A 812 35.22 -3.47 6.16
N THR A 813 35.58 -4.74 6.32
CA THR A 813 35.45 -5.76 5.27
C THR A 813 34.14 -6.51 5.49
N LEU A 814 33.39 -6.71 4.40
CA LEU A 814 32.18 -7.51 4.34
C LEU A 814 32.50 -8.84 3.66
N ASP A 815 32.05 -9.94 4.25
CA ASP A 815 31.97 -11.24 3.57
C ASP A 815 30.63 -11.30 2.82
N LEU A 816 30.68 -11.42 1.49
CA LEU A 816 29.47 -11.38 0.66
C LEU A 816 28.62 -12.66 0.76
N ASP A 817 29.17 -13.73 1.34
CA ASP A 817 28.47 -14.99 1.53
C ASP A 817 27.96 -15.24 2.94
N ALA A 818 28.52 -14.54 3.94
CA ALA A 818 28.04 -14.62 5.32
C ALA A 818 26.65 -13.97 5.49
N GLY A 819 25.68 -14.71 6.05
CA GLY A 819 24.32 -14.21 6.30
C GLY A 819 24.27 -12.95 7.18
N ARG A 820 25.27 -12.77 8.05
CA ARG A 820 25.44 -11.56 8.88
C ARG A 820 25.67 -10.28 8.06
N ASP A 821 26.43 -10.38 6.98
CA ASP A 821 26.93 -9.26 6.18
C ASP A 821 26.03 -8.94 4.97
N ARG A 822 25.12 -9.85 4.63
CA ARG A 822 24.08 -9.70 3.59
C ARG A 822 22.96 -8.72 3.92
N HIS A 823 22.95 -8.08 5.10
CA HIS A 823 21.99 -7.04 5.47
C HIS A 823 22.38 -5.65 4.92
N ILE A 824 22.48 -5.55 3.60
CA ILE A 824 22.88 -4.34 2.86
C ILE A 824 21.92 -4.06 1.70
N ALA A 825 21.78 -2.80 1.30
CA ALA A 825 21.07 -2.41 0.09
C ALA A 825 21.72 -1.19 -0.54
N HIS A 826 21.51 -0.97 -1.84
CA HIS A 826 21.91 0.26 -2.50
C HIS A 826 21.28 1.52 -1.85
N ALA A 827 22.04 2.62 -1.81
CA ALA A 827 21.69 3.84 -1.08
C ALA A 827 21.52 5.09 -1.97
N TYR A 828 21.22 4.91 -3.26
CA TYR A 828 20.99 5.98 -4.23
C TYR A 828 19.60 6.63 -4.09
N VAL A 829 18.56 5.80 -4.11
CA VAL A 829 17.16 6.25 -4.10
C VAL A 829 16.50 5.86 -2.78
N ASN A 830 15.72 6.78 -2.21
CA ASN A 830 14.94 6.56 -1.00
C ASN A 830 13.44 6.69 -1.29
N THR A 831 12.62 5.97 -0.52
CA THR A 831 11.18 6.27 -0.46
C THR A 831 10.92 7.49 0.42
N ALA A 832 9.77 8.15 0.25
CA ALA A 832 9.41 9.32 1.05
C ALA A 832 9.44 9.04 2.56
N PHE A 833 8.98 7.84 2.99
CA PHE A 833 9.07 7.38 4.38
C PHE A 833 10.51 7.30 4.90
N VAL A 834 11.44 6.76 4.13
CA VAL A 834 12.86 6.65 4.53
C VAL A 834 13.56 8.02 4.49
N ALA A 835 13.07 8.93 3.65
CA ALA A 835 13.56 10.30 3.56
C ALA A 835 13.05 11.20 4.72
N GLN A 836 11.98 10.82 5.42
CA GLN A 836 11.47 11.59 6.56
C GLN A 836 12.52 11.69 7.66
N GLY A 837 12.65 12.88 8.26
CA GLY A 837 13.72 13.20 9.22
C GLY A 837 15.09 13.52 8.58
N ARG A 838 15.29 13.31 7.28
CA ARG A 838 16.56 13.65 6.59
C ARG A 838 16.59 15.10 6.11
N THR A 839 17.80 15.58 5.81
CA THR A 839 18.04 16.89 5.18
C THR A 839 19.13 16.72 4.12
N ALA A 840 18.98 17.42 3.00
CA ALA A 840 19.96 17.48 1.91
C ALA A 840 19.98 18.88 1.31
N ASP A 841 21.09 19.28 0.68
CA ASP A 841 21.16 20.58 0.00
C ASP A 841 20.20 20.59 -1.18
N HIS A 842 20.24 19.52 -1.97
CA HIS A 842 19.41 19.35 -3.16
C HIS A 842 18.55 18.08 -3.07
N VAL A 843 17.33 18.14 -3.59
CA VAL A 843 16.44 16.97 -3.68
C VAL A 843 15.93 16.80 -5.10
N ILE A 844 15.89 15.57 -5.60
CA ILE A 844 15.26 15.20 -6.86
C ILE A 844 14.10 14.24 -6.55
N ILE A 845 12.88 14.59 -6.95
CA ILE A 845 11.66 13.86 -6.61
C ILE A 845 11.00 13.35 -7.90
N HIS A 846 10.79 12.05 -7.99
CA HIS A 846 9.90 11.48 -9.00
C HIS A 846 8.45 11.57 -8.50
N ALA A 847 7.58 12.21 -9.28
CA ALA A 847 6.19 12.43 -8.92
C ALA A 847 5.25 12.09 -10.08
N ASP A 848 4.77 10.85 -10.11
CA ASP A 848 3.82 10.38 -11.12
C ASP A 848 2.37 10.69 -10.71
N SER A 849 1.67 11.53 -11.48
CA SER A 849 0.29 11.93 -11.18
C SER A 849 -0.70 10.74 -11.18
N LYS A 850 -0.37 9.66 -11.90
CA LYS A 850 -1.17 8.44 -12.01
C LYS A 850 -0.99 7.51 -10.81
N ALA A 851 0.07 7.69 -10.01
CA ALA A 851 0.34 6.88 -8.83
C ALA A 851 -0.58 7.29 -7.66
N THR A 852 -1.87 6.92 -7.76
CA THR A 852 -2.94 7.28 -6.80
C THR A 852 -2.60 6.98 -5.36
N ASN A 853 -1.76 5.98 -5.15
CA ASN A 853 -1.44 5.45 -3.84
C ASN A 853 -0.18 6.02 -3.19
N LEU A 854 0.55 6.87 -3.90
CA LEU A 854 1.91 7.25 -3.54
C LEU A 854 2.18 8.75 -3.68
N VAL A 855 1.37 9.45 -4.49
CA VAL A 855 1.42 10.90 -4.64
C VAL A 855 0.19 11.53 -3.99
N ASP A 856 0.42 12.21 -2.87
CA ASP A 856 -0.55 12.96 -2.07
C ASP A 856 0.13 14.19 -1.43
N GLN A 857 -0.63 15.02 -0.72
CA GLN A 857 -0.11 16.25 -0.08
C GLN A 857 1.03 15.97 0.90
N LYS A 858 0.93 14.89 1.69
CA LYS A 858 1.92 14.57 2.72
C LYS A 858 3.22 14.07 2.11
N SER A 859 3.15 13.17 1.13
CA SER A 859 4.34 12.65 0.44
C SER A 859 5.04 13.77 -0.34
N PHE A 860 4.28 14.67 -0.95
CA PHE A 860 4.79 15.87 -1.62
C PHE A 860 5.49 16.81 -0.64
N TYR A 861 4.85 17.15 0.48
CA TYR A 861 5.44 17.99 1.52
C TYR A 861 6.71 17.36 2.12
N VAL A 862 6.67 16.06 2.44
CA VAL A 862 7.84 15.34 2.95
C VAL A 862 8.97 15.37 1.92
N GLY A 863 8.70 15.24 0.62
CA GLY A 863 9.72 15.32 -0.41
C GLY A 863 10.41 16.68 -0.49
N ILE A 864 9.63 17.76 -0.65
CA ILE A 864 10.17 19.12 -0.85
C ILE A 864 10.85 19.64 0.42
N SER A 865 10.29 19.38 1.60
CA SER A 865 10.82 19.90 2.86
C SER A 865 12.20 19.35 3.28
N ARG A 866 12.73 18.32 2.59
CA ARG A 866 14.11 17.85 2.80
C ARG A 866 15.16 18.75 2.16
N ALA A 867 14.78 19.54 1.16
CA ALA A 867 15.68 20.45 0.47
C ALA A 867 16.02 21.66 1.34
N LYS A 868 17.31 21.90 1.55
CA LYS A 868 17.82 23.12 2.15
C LYS A 868 17.94 24.24 1.11
N GLU A 869 18.43 23.90 -0.08
CA GLU A 869 18.71 24.86 -1.15
C GLU A 869 17.73 24.73 -2.31
N SER A 870 17.58 23.54 -2.91
CA SER A 870 16.71 23.39 -4.08
C SER A 870 16.03 22.03 -4.22
N ALA A 871 14.84 22.02 -4.84
CA ALA A 871 14.09 20.80 -5.15
C ALA A 871 13.74 20.72 -6.63
N THR A 872 14.12 19.60 -7.27
CA THR A 872 13.72 19.25 -8.64
C THR A 872 12.59 18.25 -8.60
N ILE A 873 11.49 18.53 -9.30
CA ILE A 873 10.36 17.59 -9.45
C ILE A 873 10.33 17.08 -10.88
N VAL A 874 10.32 15.77 -11.05
CA VAL A 874 10.19 15.12 -12.36
C VAL A 874 8.84 14.42 -12.42
N THR A 875 7.95 14.89 -13.29
CA THR A 875 6.54 14.47 -13.35
C THR A 875 6.07 14.12 -14.77
N ASP A 876 4.94 13.40 -14.87
CA ASP A 876 4.34 13.05 -16.17
C ASP A 876 3.55 14.20 -16.78
N ASN A 877 2.87 14.98 -15.94
CA ASN A 877 2.15 16.17 -16.34
C ASN A 877 1.87 17.07 -15.13
N ARG A 878 2.29 18.32 -15.21
CA ARG A 878 2.18 19.34 -14.17
C ARG A 878 0.73 19.58 -13.73
N ALA A 879 -0.20 19.75 -14.68
CA ALA A 879 -1.60 20.03 -14.36
C ALA A 879 -2.26 18.83 -13.66
N LYS A 880 -2.00 17.61 -14.14
CA LYS A 880 -2.50 16.38 -13.51
C LYS A 880 -1.87 16.15 -12.13
N LEU A 881 -0.59 16.47 -11.95
CA LEU A 881 0.07 16.39 -10.65
C LEU A 881 -0.59 17.32 -9.63
N VAL A 882 -0.88 18.57 -10.02
CA VAL A 882 -1.59 19.52 -9.16
C VAL A 882 -2.98 18.99 -8.79
N SER A 883 -3.76 18.48 -9.75
CA SER A 883 -5.07 17.87 -9.47
C SER A 883 -4.94 16.69 -8.50
N ALA A 884 -3.96 15.82 -8.75
CA ALA A 884 -3.70 14.63 -7.96
C ALA A 884 -3.36 14.95 -6.50
N ILE A 885 -2.51 15.96 -6.26
CA ILE A 885 -2.16 16.40 -4.90
C ILE A 885 -3.34 17.09 -4.22
N ASN A 886 -4.06 17.98 -4.92
CA ASN A 886 -5.19 18.70 -4.34
C ASN A 886 -6.35 17.76 -3.94
N GLU A 887 -6.59 16.70 -4.70
CA GLU A 887 -7.63 15.71 -4.42
C GLU A 887 -7.25 14.74 -3.28
N ARG A 888 -5.97 14.65 -2.90
CA ARG A 888 -5.45 13.59 -2.02
C ARG A 888 -4.69 14.17 -0.84
N ALA A 889 -5.36 14.28 0.31
CA ALA A 889 -4.76 14.82 1.53
C ALA A 889 -3.74 13.88 2.21
N GLY A 890 -3.75 12.59 1.90
CA GLY A 890 -2.90 11.59 2.58
C GLY A 890 -3.30 11.35 4.06
N ALA A 891 -4.51 11.76 4.46
CA ALA A 891 -4.98 11.57 5.83
C ALA A 891 -5.17 10.09 6.18
N VAL A 892 -4.81 9.73 7.42
CA VAL A 892 -5.05 8.40 7.98
C VAL A 892 -6.30 8.47 8.85
N GLN A 893 -7.24 7.55 8.65
CA GLN A 893 -8.45 7.47 9.46
C GLN A 893 -8.16 6.90 10.86
N THR A 894 -8.97 7.30 11.83
CA THR A 894 -9.01 6.73 13.19
C THR A 894 -10.23 5.81 13.33
N ALA A 895 -10.15 4.83 14.23
CA ALA A 895 -11.21 3.87 14.51
C ALA A 895 -12.37 4.51 15.30
N ILE A 896 -12.06 5.53 16.11
CA ILE A 896 -13.05 6.36 16.81
C ILE A 896 -13.35 7.59 15.97
N ALA A 897 -14.64 7.86 15.74
CA ALA A 897 -15.08 9.07 15.06
C ALA A 897 -14.78 10.31 15.91
N GLN A 898 -14.30 11.40 15.30
CA GLN A 898 -14.01 12.67 15.99
C GLN A 898 -15.22 13.20 16.78
N ALA A 899 -16.44 13.03 16.27
CA ALA A 899 -17.67 13.45 16.96
C ALA A 899 -17.98 12.64 18.23
N ALA A 900 -17.36 11.48 18.41
CA ALA A 900 -17.50 10.62 19.59
C ALA A 900 -16.37 10.83 20.62
N MET A 901 -15.45 11.77 20.37
CA MET A 901 -14.43 12.15 21.33
C MET A 901 -15.07 13.03 22.42
N PRO A 902 -14.71 12.87 23.71
CA PRO A 902 -15.22 13.75 24.75
C PRO A 902 -14.90 15.19 24.36
N ALA A 903 -15.94 16.03 24.25
CA ALA A 903 -15.74 17.45 24.03
C ALA A 903 -14.84 17.97 25.15
N ALA A 904 -13.72 18.60 24.80
CA ALA A 904 -12.97 19.38 25.76
C ALA A 904 -13.94 20.41 26.35
N GLU A 905 -14.10 20.43 27.68
CA GLU A 905 -14.71 21.57 28.35
C GLU A 905 -13.96 22.81 27.86
N ALA A 906 -14.68 23.64 27.11
CA ALA A 906 -14.10 24.77 26.43
C ALA A 906 -13.57 25.76 27.47
N HIS A 907 -12.29 25.70 27.79
CA HIS A 907 -11.58 26.81 28.41
C HIS A 907 -11.41 27.92 27.37
N LYS A 908 -12.51 28.63 27.11
CA LYS A 908 -12.49 29.97 26.54
C LYS A 908 -11.73 30.88 27.50
N ALA A 909 -10.72 31.55 26.94
CA ALA A 909 -10.06 32.75 27.43
C ALA A 909 -9.03 32.60 28.57
N ALA A 910 -7.76 32.43 28.19
CA ALA A 910 -6.62 33.02 28.92
C ALA A 910 -5.61 33.74 28.00
N GLY A 911 -5.89 33.88 26.71
CA GLY A 911 -5.03 34.59 25.74
C GLY A 911 -5.18 36.13 25.72
N SER A 912 -6.08 36.71 26.53
CA SER A 912 -6.33 38.16 26.53
C SER A 912 -5.99 38.86 27.86
N ALA A 913 -5.54 38.15 28.89
CA ALA A 913 -5.25 38.72 30.22
C ALA A 913 -3.76 39.05 30.46
N LEU A 914 -2.84 38.47 29.67
CA LEU A 914 -1.39 38.68 29.87
C LEU A 914 -0.81 39.87 29.09
N SER A 915 -1.51 40.41 28.09
CA SER A 915 -1.10 41.65 27.40
C SER A 915 -1.58 42.93 28.09
N LYS A 916 -2.50 42.86 29.07
CA LYS A 916 -2.99 44.02 29.82
C LYS A 916 -2.29 44.27 31.16
N ASN A 917 -1.62 43.28 31.75
CA ASN A 917 -0.97 43.43 33.05
C ASN A 917 0.53 43.79 33.00
N LEU A 918 1.15 43.81 31.81
CA LEU A 918 2.54 44.28 31.62
C LEU A 918 2.65 45.80 31.39
N ALA A 919 1.52 46.52 31.30
CA ALA A 919 1.49 47.99 31.25
C ALA A 919 1.24 48.66 32.63
N ALA A 920 1.04 47.87 33.69
CA ALA A 920 0.67 48.39 35.02
C ALA A 920 1.80 48.35 36.06
N PHE A 921 2.96 47.77 35.74
CA PHE A 921 4.16 47.86 36.57
C PHE A 921 5.34 48.24 35.68
N GLY A 922 5.62 49.55 35.62
CA GLY A 922 6.84 50.04 35.02
C GLY A 922 8.05 49.60 35.85
N LEU A 923 8.82 48.66 35.30
CA LEU A 923 10.23 48.38 35.58
C LEU A 923 10.83 47.68 34.36
#